data_AF-A0A177FBY1-F1
#
_entry.id   AF-A0A177FBY1-F1
#
_cell.length_a   1.000
_cell.length_b   1.000
_cell.length_c   1.000
_cell.angle_alpha   90.00
_cell.angle_beta   90.00
_cell.angle_gamma   90.00
#
_symmetry.space_group_name_H-M   'P 1'
#
loop_
_entity.id
_entity.type
_entity.pdbx_description
1 polymer ?
#
loop_
_entity_poly.entity_id
_entity_poly.type
_entity_poly.pdbx_seq_one_letter_code
_entity_poly.pdbx_strand_id
1 'polypeptide(L)'
;MSIHPQIPTTFSQRKKVPTLFSPTPLPLSISVSMLFLSTLHIPLLVLGLVSNTLALVAPRAVADCPTNGFQSGRKCIPYVENKDIAGIKFSLYTWADPKAPASPVADPKYLKPLQSAAAKVLPVYADLMQTKVKTVRVYLTEEDGTRRGATDYHESDPTICSVRVIGSGDGPSSDIESVQQALVHELYHCVQRTFDMEKPVQDDSLPNNWWFEGSAEYFGNFFFPDTKPDHMQKYDPASPLYNQKHDFGYPGSLFFQHLSNIFTSNKEIHDWVVSRRGTISSTLQNERQWLSSDSFITKPFPSFATAFKDDLILYSNGEPVPRDFKVNLHTATSTLSDEPGVYDAKTYTRPWTIWETLDVALPDKRDISFKYTVPSGQGSNVVLQYSKDGEKSWKTAGKGATVKVDCGSKKYTFLATSTGNGDVKTPVLVTIEFTVKKKKKGSNKHKAKRDETDGDPSPSEGLEYNPRVLRAADTPPREIIVVSLDDDDGDDDGDDEGDSCSTDKCIVGDWNLDVPSMQAFLSEQLSASDVAISNVAVTGSSSFSVKKDLSSAMTFKGLDIAYDGSASGYDFHTLIDITGSVDGTLKLGKTAAGGDSFTWTNVKSQGLAKTTTTIAGFDDPTELDISLDQQYGSDTQVHYTCTDKTLQMSGYVDSKFTWAYTWTREIVA
;
A
#
# COMPACT_ATOMS: atom_id res chain seq x y z
N MET A 1 -43.05 36.53 -34.86
CA MET A 1 -41.82 36.96 -35.54
C MET A 1 -40.70 36.12 -34.95
N SER A 2 -40.21 35.03 -35.57
CA SER A 2 -40.21 34.67 -37.01
C SER A 2 -39.44 35.73 -37.82
N ILE A 3 -38.44 35.41 -38.64
CA ILE A 3 -38.31 34.23 -39.53
C ILE A 3 -36.85 33.68 -39.58
N HIS A 4 -36.73 32.37 -39.74
CA HIS A 4 -35.57 31.59 -40.24
C HIS A 4 -35.94 31.04 -41.64
N PRO A 5 -35.03 30.53 -42.52
CA PRO A 5 -33.58 30.27 -42.37
C PRO A 5 -32.75 30.71 -43.61
N GLN A 6 -31.52 30.20 -43.79
CA GLN A 6 -31.20 29.39 -44.99
C GLN A 6 -29.95 28.49 -44.79
N ILE A 7 -29.85 27.42 -45.61
CA ILE A 7 -28.84 26.33 -45.56
C ILE A 7 -28.45 25.98 -47.00
N PRO A 8 -27.18 25.61 -47.26
CA PRO A 8 -26.88 24.36 -47.99
C PRO A 8 -25.72 23.57 -47.32
N THR A 9 -25.64 22.24 -47.11
CA THR A 9 -25.89 21.02 -47.95
C THR A 9 -25.13 21.02 -49.28
N THR A 10 -24.46 19.98 -49.82
CA THR A 10 -24.00 18.61 -49.43
C THR A 10 -22.96 18.18 -50.50
N PHE A 11 -22.22 17.04 -50.54
CA PHE A 11 -22.15 15.77 -49.81
C PHE A 11 -20.75 15.12 -50.09
N SER A 12 -20.17 14.30 -49.19
CA SER A 12 -19.28 13.18 -49.58
C SER A 12 -19.11 12.13 -48.46
N GLN A 13 -18.71 10.90 -48.81
CA GLN A 13 -18.61 9.75 -47.88
C GLN A 13 -17.33 8.92 -48.07
N ARG A 14 -16.87 8.31 -46.95
CA ARG A 14 -16.10 7.05 -46.82
C ARG A 14 -14.84 6.84 -47.67
N LYS A 15 -13.71 6.67 -46.98
CA LYS A 15 -12.95 5.40 -47.00
C LYS A 15 -11.94 5.33 -45.83
N LYS A 16 -12.01 4.25 -45.04
CA LYS A 16 -10.88 3.69 -44.30
C LYS A 16 -10.81 2.20 -44.64
N VAL A 17 -9.60 1.66 -44.73
CA VAL A 17 -9.29 0.28 -45.14
C VAL A 17 -8.86 -0.49 -43.87
N PRO A 18 -9.23 -1.78 -43.72
CA PRO A 18 -8.93 -2.54 -42.51
C PRO A 18 -7.52 -3.17 -42.57
N THR A 19 -6.98 -3.46 -41.38
CA THR A 19 -5.89 -4.43 -41.16
C THR A 19 -6.31 -5.35 -40.03
N LEU A 20 -6.14 -6.66 -40.25
CA LEU A 20 -6.32 -7.67 -39.20
C LEU A 20 -5.08 -7.66 -38.29
N PHE A 21 -5.24 -8.08 -37.04
CA PHE A 21 -4.55 -9.26 -36.49
C PHE A 21 -5.15 -9.64 -35.12
N SER A 22 -5.20 -10.93 -34.84
CA SER A 22 -5.34 -11.52 -33.50
C SER A 22 -4.11 -12.41 -33.27
N PRO A 23 -3.75 -12.67 -32.01
CA PRO A 23 -4.17 -13.95 -31.44
C PRO A 23 -4.58 -13.90 -29.95
N THR A 24 -5.18 -15.00 -29.50
CA THR A 24 -5.37 -15.45 -28.10
C THR A 24 -4.08 -16.14 -27.57
N PRO A 25 -3.95 -16.60 -26.29
CA PRO A 25 -4.98 -16.82 -25.26
C PRO A 25 -4.65 -16.32 -23.83
N LEU A 26 -5.52 -16.68 -22.88
CA LEU A 26 -5.29 -16.70 -21.42
C LEU A 26 -4.84 -18.11 -20.97
N PRO A 27 -4.01 -18.23 -19.93
CA PRO A 27 -4.03 -19.36 -19.02
C PRO A 27 -5.01 -19.12 -17.86
N LEU A 28 -5.67 -20.18 -17.37
CA LEU A 28 -6.48 -20.16 -16.16
C LEU A 28 -5.69 -20.79 -15.00
N SER A 29 -5.77 -20.23 -13.80
CA SER A 29 -5.43 -20.95 -12.57
C SER A 29 -6.70 -21.60 -12.01
N ILE A 30 -6.62 -22.88 -11.64
CA ILE A 30 -7.77 -23.67 -11.20
C ILE A 30 -7.76 -23.81 -9.67
N SER A 31 -8.72 -23.17 -9.01
CA SER A 31 -9.28 -23.66 -7.74
C SER A 31 -10.61 -24.35 -8.03
N VAL A 32 -10.73 -25.62 -7.64
CA VAL A 32 -11.91 -26.44 -7.97
C VAL A 32 -13.11 -26.07 -7.09
N SER A 33 -14.14 -25.48 -7.70
CA SER A 33 -15.53 -25.54 -7.20
C SER A 33 -16.52 -25.33 -8.35
N MET A 34 -17.62 -26.09 -8.31
CA MET A 34 -18.50 -26.33 -9.46
C MET A 34 -19.28 -25.10 -9.93
N LEU A 35 -19.35 -24.87 -11.25
CA LEU A 35 -20.56 -24.35 -11.92
C LEU A 35 -20.52 -24.52 -13.45
N PHE A 36 -20.88 -25.71 -13.94
CA PHE A 36 -21.23 -25.91 -15.35
C PHE A 36 -22.69 -25.47 -15.59
N LEU A 37 -22.91 -24.43 -16.40
CA LEU A 37 -23.86 -24.46 -17.55
C LEU A 37 -23.86 -23.12 -18.33
N SER A 38 -23.26 -23.13 -19.53
CA SER A 38 -23.56 -22.32 -20.73
C SER A 38 -22.28 -22.28 -21.61
N THR A 39 -22.34 -22.22 -22.94
CA THR A 39 -23.43 -21.86 -23.85
C THR A 39 -23.57 -22.86 -25.01
N LEU A 40 -24.79 -22.94 -25.58
CA LEU A 40 -24.96 -23.35 -26.98
C LEU A 40 -25.91 -22.33 -27.63
N HIS A 41 -25.42 -21.55 -28.60
CA HIS A 41 -26.24 -20.58 -29.33
C HIS A 41 -26.64 -21.15 -30.70
N ILE A 42 -27.94 -21.30 -30.92
CA ILE A 42 -28.56 -21.39 -32.25
C ILE A 42 -29.66 -20.31 -32.29
N PRO A 43 -29.67 -19.41 -33.29
CA PRO A 43 -30.56 -18.26 -33.28
C PRO A 43 -31.98 -18.61 -33.75
N LEU A 44 -32.99 -18.03 -33.11
CA LEU A 44 -34.34 -17.91 -33.70
C LEU A 44 -34.89 -16.49 -33.57
N LEU A 45 -35.69 -16.10 -34.56
CA LEU A 45 -36.12 -14.73 -34.82
C LEU A 45 -37.12 -14.16 -33.79
N VAL A 46 -36.93 -12.88 -33.48
CA VAL A 46 -37.94 -11.81 -33.56
C VAL A 46 -39.38 -12.21 -33.18
N LEU A 47 -39.72 -12.11 -31.89
CA LEU A 47 -41.04 -11.72 -31.37
C LEU A 47 -40.98 -11.51 -29.83
N GLY A 48 -40.35 -10.41 -29.39
CA GLY A 48 -40.14 -10.15 -27.95
C GLY A 48 -39.84 -8.72 -27.52
N LEU A 49 -40.02 -7.72 -28.39
CA LEU A 49 -39.59 -6.32 -28.14
C LEU A 49 -40.70 -5.40 -27.58
N VAL A 50 -41.71 -5.94 -26.88
CA VAL A 50 -42.72 -5.15 -26.13
C VAL A 50 -43.12 -5.84 -24.82
N SER A 51 -42.16 -6.05 -23.90
CA SER A 51 -42.46 -6.63 -22.57
C SER A 51 -41.60 -6.15 -21.39
N ASN A 52 -40.59 -5.28 -21.60
CA ASN A 52 -39.83 -4.66 -20.50
C ASN A 52 -40.49 -3.37 -19.96
N THR A 53 -41.70 -3.05 -20.41
CA THR A 53 -42.52 -1.96 -19.84
C THR A 53 -43.13 -2.41 -18.51
N LEU A 54 -42.57 -1.90 -17.40
CA LEU A 54 -43.17 -1.93 -16.07
C LEU A 54 -43.70 -3.31 -15.65
N ALA A 55 -42.81 -4.14 -15.08
CA ALA A 55 -43.27 -5.04 -14.03
C ALA A 55 -43.82 -4.19 -12.88
N LEU A 56 -45.14 -3.94 -12.86
CA LEU A 56 -45.79 -3.32 -11.72
C LEU A 56 -45.53 -4.22 -10.52
N VAL A 57 -44.67 -3.75 -9.61
CA VAL A 57 -44.64 -4.25 -8.25
C VAL A 57 -46.00 -3.92 -7.66
N ALA A 58 -46.91 -4.90 -7.67
CA ALA A 58 -48.20 -4.77 -7.00
C ALA A 58 -47.90 -4.36 -5.55
N PRO A 59 -48.40 -3.20 -5.08
CA PRO A 59 -47.99 -2.65 -3.79
C PRO A 59 -48.33 -3.67 -2.71
N ARG A 60 -47.30 -4.18 -2.02
CA ARG A 60 -47.49 -5.12 -0.92
C ARG A 60 -48.33 -4.44 0.15
N ALA A 61 -49.15 -5.24 0.83
CA ALA A 61 -50.06 -4.73 1.85
C ALA A 61 -49.31 -3.88 2.89
N VAL A 62 -49.81 -2.67 3.09
CA VAL A 62 -49.26 -1.68 4.01
C VAL A 62 -49.42 -2.22 5.44
N ALA A 63 -48.31 -2.50 6.10
CA ALA A 63 -48.28 -3.09 7.43
C ALA A 63 -47.78 -2.08 8.47
N ASP A 64 -47.94 -2.39 9.75
CA ASP A 64 -47.17 -1.71 10.80
C ASP A 64 -45.69 -2.05 10.63
N CYS A 65 -44.80 -1.05 10.73
CA CYS A 65 -43.38 -1.31 10.79
C CYS A 65 -43.07 -2.20 12.01
N PRO A 66 -42.17 -3.20 11.92
CA PRO A 66 -41.67 -3.87 13.11
C PRO A 66 -41.08 -2.85 14.09
N THR A 67 -41.29 -3.06 15.39
CA THR A 67 -40.79 -2.17 16.44
C THR A 67 -39.28 -1.95 16.29
N ASN A 68 -38.85 -0.71 16.42
CA ASN A 68 -37.47 -0.24 16.29
C ASN A 68 -37.32 1.10 17.05
N GLY A 69 -36.08 1.48 17.37
CA GLY A 69 -35.72 2.71 18.06
C GLY A 69 -35.71 3.98 17.19
N PHE A 70 -35.93 3.89 15.87
CA PHE A 70 -35.96 5.09 15.02
C PHE A 70 -37.28 5.86 15.14
N GLN A 71 -38.42 5.22 14.87
CA GLN A 71 -39.76 5.82 15.01
C GLN A 71 -40.81 4.76 15.34
N SER A 72 -41.68 5.07 16.32
CA SER A 72 -42.83 4.24 16.69
C SER A 72 -44.07 4.58 15.86
N GLY A 73 -44.94 3.58 15.62
CA GLY A 73 -46.25 3.78 14.99
C GLY A 73 -46.29 4.11 13.49
N ARG A 74 -45.13 4.16 12.79
CA ARG A 74 -45.13 4.27 11.32
C ARG A 74 -45.65 3.00 10.65
N LYS A 75 -46.27 3.18 9.48
CA LYS A 75 -46.58 2.10 8.54
C LYS A 75 -45.40 1.89 7.57
N CYS A 76 -45.20 0.65 7.16
CA CYS A 76 -44.16 0.20 6.25
C CYS A 76 -44.75 -0.54 5.05
N ILE A 77 -44.12 -0.38 3.90
CA ILE A 77 -44.30 -1.25 2.73
C ILE A 77 -43.09 -2.21 2.70
N PRO A 78 -43.30 -3.52 2.88
CA PRO A 78 -42.21 -4.49 2.76
C PRO A 78 -41.77 -4.68 1.30
N TYR A 79 -40.47 -4.90 1.08
CA TYR A 79 -39.89 -5.27 -0.21
C TYR A 79 -39.21 -6.65 -0.13
N VAL A 80 -38.48 -6.93 0.95
CA VAL A 80 -37.95 -8.26 1.30
C VAL A 80 -38.31 -8.55 2.75
N GLU A 81 -38.69 -9.79 3.05
CA GLU A 81 -39.12 -10.19 4.39
C GLU A 81 -38.52 -11.56 4.73
N ASN A 82 -37.78 -11.65 5.84
CA ASN A 82 -37.22 -12.88 6.38
C ASN A 82 -36.43 -13.74 5.37
N LYS A 83 -35.80 -13.13 4.36
CA LYS A 83 -34.94 -13.84 3.42
C LYS A 83 -33.69 -14.28 4.17
N ASP A 84 -33.41 -15.58 4.20
CA ASP A 84 -32.13 -16.05 4.72
C ASP A 84 -30.96 -15.61 3.82
N ILE A 85 -29.94 -15.02 4.43
CA ILE A 85 -28.65 -14.70 3.81
C ILE A 85 -27.59 -15.12 4.82
N ALA A 86 -26.95 -16.28 4.58
CA ALA A 86 -25.95 -16.87 5.46
C ALA A 86 -26.41 -17.05 6.92
N GLY A 87 -27.66 -17.48 7.14
CA GLY A 87 -28.24 -17.68 8.47
C GLY A 87 -28.79 -16.41 9.13
N ILE A 88 -28.63 -15.24 8.52
CA ILE A 88 -29.27 -13.99 8.94
C ILE A 88 -30.60 -13.84 8.19
N LYS A 89 -31.69 -13.63 8.94
CA LYS A 89 -33.00 -13.24 8.39
C LYS A 89 -32.97 -11.77 7.99
N PHE A 90 -32.84 -11.49 6.71
CA PHE A 90 -32.87 -10.16 6.14
C PHE A 90 -34.29 -9.72 5.75
N SER A 91 -34.68 -8.54 6.22
CA SER A 91 -35.86 -7.81 5.75
C SER A 91 -35.50 -6.40 5.31
N LEU A 92 -36.10 -5.93 4.21
CA LEU A 92 -35.99 -4.58 3.70
C LEU A 92 -37.39 -3.99 3.53
N TYR A 93 -37.63 -2.90 4.24
CA TYR A 93 -38.86 -2.11 4.24
C TYR A 93 -38.59 -0.72 3.68
N THR A 94 -39.63 -0.03 3.23
CA THR A 94 -39.64 1.43 3.12
C THR A 94 -40.82 2.00 3.90
N TRP A 95 -40.67 3.19 4.47
CA TRP A 95 -41.77 3.85 5.17
C TRP A 95 -42.87 4.26 4.19
N ALA A 96 -44.13 4.13 4.61
CA ALA A 96 -45.29 4.61 3.87
C ALA A 96 -45.51 6.12 4.10
N ASP A 97 -45.97 6.85 3.08
CA ASP A 97 -46.38 8.25 3.21
C ASP A 97 -47.62 8.36 4.11
N PRO A 98 -47.59 9.09 5.23
CA PRO A 98 -48.76 9.31 6.09
C PRO A 98 -49.98 9.92 5.36
N LYS A 99 -49.77 10.62 4.24
CA LYS A 99 -50.82 11.24 3.41
C LYS A 99 -51.29 10.32 2.27
N ALA A 100 -50.44 9.39 1.83
CA ALA A 100 -50.74 8.40 0.79
C ALA A 100 -50.20 7.01 1.19
N PRO A 101 -50.85 6.27 2.11
CA PRO A 101 -50.22 5.10 2.76
C PRO A 101 -49.83 3.94 1.84
N ALA A 102 -50.33 3.88 0.61
CA ALA A 102 -49.92 2.89 -0.40
C ALA A 102 -48.64 3.29 -1.18
N SER A 103 -48.15 4.52 -0.98
CA SER A 103 -46.94 5.08 -1.59
C SER A 103 -45.75 4.99 -0.62
N PRO A 104 -44.55 4.64 -1.09
CA PRO A 104 -43.32 4.77 -0.31
C PRO A 104 -42.89 6.25 -0.23
N VAL A 105 -42.28 6.66 0.89
CA VAL A 105 -41.71 8.01 1.04
C VAL A 105 -40.37 8.20 0.31
N ALA A 106 -39.64 7.09 0.12
CA ALA A 106 -38.31 7.08 -0.49
C ALA A 106 -38.37 6.52 -1.91
N ASP A 107 -37.41 6.89 -2.76
CA ASP A 107 -37.38 6.47 -4.16
C ASP A 107 -37.19 4.95 -4.28
N PRO A 108 -38.14 4.22 -4.91
CA PRO A 108 -38.04 2.77 -5.08
C PRO A 108 -36.79 2.28 -5.82
N LYS A 109 -36.09 3.15 -6.56
CA LYS A 109 -34.87 2.78 -7.30
C LYS A 109 -33.79 2.17 -6.41
N TYR A 110 -33.70 2.58 -5.13
CA TYR A 110 -32.68 2.07 -4.20
C TYR A 110 -33.00 0.68 -3.63
N LEU A 111 -34.27 0.22 -3.66
CA LEU A 111 -34.68 -1.03 -3.01
C LEU A 111 -33.94 -2.28 -3.54
N LYS A 112 -33.78 -2.39 -4.85
CA LYS A 112 -33.04 -3.51 -5.49
C LYS A 112 -31.52 -3.41 -5.26
N PRO A 113 -30.86 -2.24 -5.42
CA PRO A 113 -29.47 -2.04 -5.00
C PRO A 113 -29.20 -2.39 -3.54
N LEU A 114 -30.05 -1.96 -2.60
CA LEU A 114 -29.90 -2.26 -1.17
C LEU A 114 -30.04 -3.76 -0.87
N GLN A 115 -31.00 -4.44 -1.50
CA GLN A 115 -31.09 -5.91 -1.45
C GLN A 115 -29.81 -6.59 -2.00
N SER A 116 -29.21 -6.02 -3.05
CA SER A 116 -27.99 -6.55 -3.67
C SER A 116 -26.75 -6.32 -2.81
N ALA A 117 -26.63 -5.16 -2.16
CA ALA A 117 -25.56 -4.86 -1.21
C ALA A 117 -25.64 -5.74 0.04
N ALA A 118 -26.83 -5.93 0.61
CA ALA A 118 -27.05 -6.88 1.71
C ALA A 118 -26.66 -8.31 1.31
N ALA A 119 -27.01 -8.76 0.10
CA ALA A 119 -26.63 -10.07 -0.41
C ALA A 119 -25.11 -10.23 -0.68
N LYS A 120 -24.40 -9.13 -0.99
CA LYS A 120 -22.94 -9.11 -1.15
C LYS A 120 -22.20 -9.18 0.19
N VAL A 121 -22.70 -8.49 1.22
CA VAL A 121 -21.95 -8.21 2.46
C VAL A 121 -22.34 -9.08 3.65
N LEU A 122 -23.62 -9.42 3.82
CA LEU A 122 -24.05 -10.26 4.96
C LEU A 122 -23.36 -11.64 5.03
N PRO A 123 -22.98 -12.31 3.91
CA PRO A 123 -22.18 -13.54 3.99
C PRO A 123 -20.82 -13.37 4.66
N VAL A 124 -20.21 -12.18 4.60
CA VAL A 124 -18.97 -11.85 5.30
C VAL A 124 -19.27 -11.45 6.75
N TYR A 125 -20.25 -10.57 6.96
CA TYR A 125 -20.56 -10.08 8.31
C TYR A 125 -21.22 -11.12 9.22
N ALA A 126 -21.84 -12.19 8.70
CA ALA A 126 -22.46 -13.23 9.53
C ALA A 126 -21.43 -13.94 10.43
N ASP A 127 -20.20 -14.15 9.94
CA ASP A 127 -19.07 -14.66 10.72
C ASP A 127 -18.63 -13.64 11.79
N LEU A 128 -18.43 -12.38 11.38
CA LEU A 128 -18.03 -11.28 12.27
C LEU A 128 -19.08 -10.96 13.36
N MET A 129 -20.36 -11.23 13.10
CA MET A 129 -21.47 -11.12 14.07
C MET A 129 -21.54 -12.29 15.06
N GLN A 130 -20.68 -13.31 14.91
CA GLN A 130 -20.53 -14.46 15.82
C GLN A 130 -21.87 -15.18 16.12
N THR A 131 -22.79 -15.22 15.15
CA THR A 131 -24.18 -15.73 15.27
C THR A 131 -25.09 -15.03 16.30
N LYS A 132 -24.62 -13.93 16.92
CA LYS A 132 -25.38 -13.19 17.93
C LYS A 132 -26.58 -12.48 17.29
N VAL A 133 -26.33 -11.72 16.23
CA VAL A 133 -27.38 -11.15 15.36
C VAL A 133 -27.91 -12.25 14.43
N LYS A 134 -29.22 -12.42 14.41
CA LYS A 134 -29.97 -13.43 13.65
C LYS A 134 -31.01 -12.81 12.71
N THR A 135 -31.36 -11.54 12.93
CA THR A 135 -32.28 -10.76 12.09
C THR A 135 -31.68 -9.40 11.79
N VAL A 136 -31.72 -8.99 10.52
CA VAL A 136 -31.35 -7.65 10.06
C VAL A 136 -32.56 -7.00 9.40
N ARG A 137 -32.99 -5.84 9.92
CA ARG A 137 -34.12 -5.06 9.40
C ARG A 137 -33.61 -3.75 8.83
N VAL A 138 -33.73 -3.55 7.53
CA VAL A 138 -33.37 -2.29 6.86
C VAL A 138 -34.63 -1.49 6.57
N TYR A 139 -34.61 -0.20 6.90
CA TYR A 139 -35.68 0.77 6.63
C TYR A 139 -35.15 1.85 5.70
N LEU A 140 -35.69 1.90 4.46
CA LEU A 140 -35.41 2.94 3.49
C LEU A 140 -36.36 4.13 3.71
N THR A 141 -35.81 5.31 4.00
CA THR A 141 -36.59 6.48 4.47
C THR A 141 -36.34 7.75 3.65
N GLU A 142 -37.25 8.70 3.81
CA GLU A 142 -37.10 10.09 3.37
C GLU A 142 -36.04 10.84 4.20
N GLU A 143 -35.64 12.02 3.72
CA GLU A 143 -34.64 12.92 4.31
C GLU A 143 -35.20 13.65 5.54
N ASP A 144 -34.53 13.52 6.70
CA ASP A 144 -34.77 14.33 7.90
C ASP A 144 -33.51 15.01 8.48
N GLY A 145 -32.36 14.91 7.81
CA GLY A 145 -31.12 15.56 8.24
C GLY A 145 -29.87 15.12 7.46
N THR A 146 -28.70 15.59 7.92
CA THR A 146 -27.39 15.48 7.25
C THR A 146 -26.73 14.09 7.27
N ARG A 147 -27.49 13.01 7.48
CA ARG A 147 -26.96 11.64 7.62
C ARG A 147 -27.37 10.76 6.44
N ARG A 148 -26.51 9.81 6.05
CA ARG A 148 -26.81 8.80 5.02
C ARG A 148 -27.48 7.55 5.60
N GLY A 149 -27.15 7.21 6.86
CA GLY A 149 -27.74 6.09 7.60
C GLY A 149 -27.90 6.36 9.10
N ALA A 150 -28.42 5.37 9.81
CA ALA A 150 -28.23 5.19 11.25
C ALA A 150 -28.51 3.74 11.68
N THR A 151 -27.73 3.21 12.62
CA THR A 151 -27.98 1.91 13.27
C THR A 151 -28.70 2.09 14.60
N ASP A 152 -29.62 1.18 14.88
CA ASP A 152 -30.40 1.12 16.10
C ASP A 152 -29.62 0.38 17.21
N TYR A 153 -29.07 1.17 18.12
CA TYR A 153 -28.44 0.68 19.34
C TYR A 153 -29.42 0.60 20.53
N HIS A 154 -30.70 0.95 20.33
CA HIS A 154 -31.75 0.87 21.35
C HIS A 154 -32.69 -0.32 21.14
N GLU A 155 -32.51 -1.10 20.07
CA GLU A 155 -33.22 -2.36 19.84
C GLU A 155 -32.99 -3.31 21.04
N SER A 156 -34.11 -3.74 21.62
CA SER A 156 -34.20 -4.46 22.89
C SER A 156 -33.85 -5.94 22.77
N ASP A 157 -33.99 -6.51 21.57
CA ASP A 157 -33.53 -7.87 21.27
C ASP A 157 -32.09 -7.81 20.73
N PRO A 158 -31.08 -8.34 21.44
CA PRO A 158 -29.69 -8.33 20.97
C PRO A 158 -29.48 -9.23 19.74
N THR A 159 -30.44 -10.09 19.38
CA THR A 159 -30.42 -10.91 18.17
C THR A 159 -31.01 -10.22 16.94
N ILE A 160 -31.52 -8.99 17.09
CA ILE A 160 -32.05 -8.17 16.00
C ILE A 160 -31.19 -6.92 15.86
N CYS A 161 -30.75 -6.62 14.64
CA CYS A 161 -30.23 -5.30 14.30
C CYS A 161 -31.20 -4.57 13.36
N SER A 162 -31.51 -3.32 13.68
CA SER A 162 -32.30 -2.43 12.83
C SER A 162 -31.42 -1.32 12.28
N VAL A 163 -31.52 -1.05 10.98
CA VAL A 163 -30.73 -0.07 10.23
C VAL A 163 -31.68 0.84 9.44
N ARG A 164 -31.45 2.15 9.51
CA ARG A 164 -32.09 3.17 8.67
C ARG A 164 -31.12 3.59 7.58
N VAL A 165 -31.59 3.69 6.34
CA VAL A 165 -30.84 4.26 5.20
C VAL A 165 -31.73 5.31 4.54
N ILE A 166 -31.16 6.48 4.25
CA ILE A 166 -31.90 7.62 3.69
C ILE A 166 -31.79 7.58 2.16
N GLY A 167 -32.92 7.72 1.47
CA GLY A 167 -33.09 7.45 0.03
C GLY A 167 -33.93 8.51 -0.67
N SER A 168 -33.55 9.78 -0.53
CA SER A 168 -34.17 10.93 -1.20
C SER A 168 -33.21 12.12 -1.23
N GLY A 169 -33.40 13.04 -2.18
CA GLY A 169 -32.63 14.28 -2.33
C GLY A 169 -31.92 14.40 -3.69
N ASP A 170 -31.62 15.63 -4.10
CA ASP A 170 -30.89 15.95 -5.36
C ASP A 170 -29.37 16.18 -5.13
N GLY A 171 -28.84 15.77 -3.97
CA GLY A 171 -27.43 15.94 -3.60
C GLY A 171 -26.50 14.80 -4.05
N PRO A 172 -25.16 14.99 -4.00
CA PRO A 172 -24.17 13.95 -4.31
C PRO A 172 -24.08 12.83 -3.23
N SER A 173 -25.16 12.61 -2.49
CA SER A 173 -25.36 11.54 -1.51
C SER A 173 -26.58 10.67 -1.86
N SER A 174 -27.12 10.82 -3.08
CA SER A 174 -28.31 10.12 -3.58
C SER A 174 -28.07 9.37 -4.91
N ASP A 175 -26.81 9.17 -5.29
CA ASP A 175 -26.46 8.10 -6.23
C ASP A 175 -26.70 6.73 -5.59
N ILE A 176 -26.80 5.69 -6.43
CA ILE A 176 -27.19 4.35 -5.97
C ILE A 176 -26.07 3.74 -5.13
N GLU A 177 -24.84 3.99 -5.53
CA GLU A 177 -23.62 3.43 -5.00
C GLU A 177 -23.34 3.98 -3.58
N SER A 178 -23.47 5.29 -3.35
CA SER A 178 -23.39 5.92 -2.02
C SER A 178 -24.47 5.40 -1.06
N VAL A 179 -25.68 5.16 -1.56
CA VAL A 179 -26.78 4.57 -0.75
C VAL A 179 -26.50 3.10 -0.42
N GLN A 180 -25.77 2.36 -1.28
CA GLN A 180 -25.27 1.03 -0.95
C GLN A 180 -24.10 1.06 0.06
N GLN A 181 -23.14 1.98 -0.09
CA GLN A 181 -22.04 2.20 0.86
C GLN A 181 -22.58 2.50 2.26
N ALA A 182 -23.58 3.39 2.36
CA ALA A 182 -24.21 3.75 3.63
C ALA A 182 -24.89 2.54 4.31
N LEU A 183 -25.51 1.63 3.54
CA LEU A 183 -26.01 0.38 4.11
C LEU A 183 -24.88 -0.50 4.65
N VAL A 184 -23.74 -0.59 3.95
CA VAL A 184 -22.60 -1.42 4.38
C VAL A 184 -21.93 -0.88 5.64
N HIS A 185 -21.81 0.45 5.75
CA HIS A 185 -21.37 1.17 6.95
C HIS A 185 -22.22 0.79 8.16
N GLU A 186 -23.54 0.95 8.05
CA GLU A 186 -24.48 0.65 9.12
C GLU A 186 -24.58 -0.85 9.43
N LEU A 187 -24.43 -1.73 8.43
CA LEU A 187 -24.31 -3.16 8.67
C LEU A 187 -23.01 -3.52 9.42
N TYR A 188 -21.94 -2.71 9.35
CA TYR A 188 -20.76 -2.89 10.21
C TYR A 188 -21.01 -2.37 11.63
N HIS A 189 -21.83 -1.34 11.82
CA HIS A 189 -22.33 -0.99 13.16
C HIS A 189 -23.17 -2.12 13.78
N CYS A 190 -23.92 -2.88 12.99
CA CYS A 190 -24.54 -4.13 13.48
C CYS A 190 -23.50 -5.18 13.94
N VAL A 191 -22.35 -5.30 13.26
CA VAL A 191 -21.22 -6.13 13.71
C VAL A 191 -20.66 -5.59 15.04
N GLN A 192 -20.44 -4.28 15.13
CA GLN A 192 -19.89 -3.60 16.31
C GLN A 192 -20.75 -3.75 17.56
N ARG A 193 -22.09 -3.74 17.44
CA ARG A 193 -23.02 -3.98 18.55
C ARG A 193 -22.90 -5.40 19.14
N THR A 194 -22.34 -6.38 18.42
CA THR A 194 -22.28 -7.78 18.89
C THR A 194 -21.26 -8.03 20.01
N PHE A 195 -20.34 -7.10 20.28
CA PHE A 195 -19.35 -7.21 21.34
C PHE A 195 -19.59 -6.21 22.48
N ASP A 196 -20.87 -5.96 22.80
CA ASP A 196 -21.33 -5.17 23.94
C ASP A 196 -20.67 -3.79 24.06
N MET A 197 -20.43 -3.15 22.91
CA MET A 197 -20.20 -1.72 22.88
C MET A 197 -21.54 -1.03 23.06
N GLU A 198 -21.74 -0.42 24.23
CA GLU A 198 -22.68 0.69 24.34
C GLU A 198 -22.34 1.71 23.25
N LYS A 199 -23.37 2.25 22.58
CA LYS A 199 -23.15 3.24 21.53
C LYS A 199 -22.36 4.40 22.16
N PRO A 200 -21.20 4.80 21.60
CA PRO A 200 -20.54 6.02 22.02
C PRO A 200 -21.55 7.17 21.96
N VAL A 201 -21.66 7.95 23.03
CA VAL A 201 -22.49 9.16 23.06
C VAL A 201 -22.14 9.98 21.83
N GLN A 202 -23.12 10.33 20.99
CA GLN A 202 -22.83 11.01 19.71
C GLN A 202 -22.43 12.47 19.96
N ASP A 203 -21.15 12.63 20.28
CA ASP A 203 -20.43 13.84 20.65
C ASP A 203 -19.05 13.78 19.95
N ASP A 204 -18.77 14.79 19.15
CA ASP A 204 -17.56 14.91 18.31
C ASP A 204 -16.28 15.13 19.13
N SER A 205 -16.41 15.23 20.46
CA SER A 205 -15.30 15.20 21.42
C SER A 205 -14.88 13.78 21.84
N LEU A 206 -15.67 12.73 21.53
CA LEU A 206 -15.34 11.38 21.96
C LEU A 206 -14.06 10.83 21.32
N PRO A 207 -13.08 10.36 22.12
CA PRO A 207 -11.77 9.91 21.63
C PRO A 207 -11.76 8.69 20.74
N ASN A 208 -12.83 7.89 20.75
CA ASN A 208 -12.90 6.60 20.05
C ASN A 208 -13.58 6.69 18.67
N ASN A 209 -14.13 7.85 18.30
CA ASN A 209 -14.90 8.02 17.07
C ASN A 209 -14.07 7.69 15.81
N TRP A 210 -12.77 8.01 15.81
CA TRP A 210 -11.85 7.74 14.69
C TRP A 210 -11.74 6.25 14.32
N TRP A 211 -11.92 5.33 15.27
CA TRP A 211 -11.97 3.88 14.99
C TRP A 211 -13.38 3.32 14.97
N PHE A 212 -14.31 3.89 15.72
CA PHE A 212 -15.71 3.45 15.74
C PHE A 212 -16.39 3.77 14.39
N GLU A 213 -16.44 5.05 14.01
CA GLU A 213 -16.98 5.50 12.73
C GLU A 213 -16.00 5.20 11.58
N GLY A 214 -14.70 5.43 11.80
CA GLY A 214 -13.69 5.24 10.75
C GLY A 214 -13.47 3.78 10.31
N SER A 215 -13.71 2.78 11.17
CA SER A 215 -13.68 1.38 10.71
C SER A 215 -14.95 1.00 9.94
N ALA A 216 -16.13 1.53 10.31
CA ALA A 216 -17.37 1.32 9.57
C ALA A 216 -17.30 1.95 8.16
N GLU A 217 -16.76 3.17 8.05
CA GLU A 217 -16.56 3.88 6.78
C GLU A 217 -15.55 3.14 5.89
N TYR A 218 -14.44 2.65 6.48
CA TYR A 218 -13.50 1.77 5.77
C TYR A 218 -14.20 0.52 5.22
N PHE A 219 -15.02 -0.17 6.01
CA PHE A 219 -15.73 -1.36 5.55
C PHE A 219 -16.78 -1.04 4.47
N GLY A 220 -17.47 0.11 4.55
CA GLY A 220 -18.29 0.66 3.47
C GLY A 220 -17.50 0.76 2.16
N ASN A 221 -16.36 1.43 2.22
CA ASN A 221 -15.53 1.76 1.07
C ASN A 221 -14.78 0.53 0.52
N PHE A 222 -14.46 -0.45 1.36
CA PHE A 222 -13.90 -1.73 0.93
C PHE A 222 -14.86 -2.50 0.00
N PHE A 223 -16.16 -2.52 0.30
CA PHE A 223 -17.15 -3.21 -0.54
C PHE A 223 -17.66 -2.37 -1.70
N PHE A 224 -17.60 -1.04 -1.62
CA PHE A 224 -18.10 -0.12 -2.66
C PHE A 224 -17.06 0.99 -3.00
N PRO A 225 -15.84 0.60 -3.46
CA PRO A 225 -14.72 1.53 -3.70
C PRO A 225 -14.91 2.47 -4.91
N ASP A 226 -15.92 2.20 -5.73
CA ASP A 226 -16.29 3.04 -6.88
C ASP A 226 -17.17 4.22 -6.45
N THR A 227 -17.74 4.18 -5.24
CA THR A 227 -18.14 5.42 -4.58
C THR A 227 -16.91 6.27 -4.36
N LYS A 228 -17.05 7.59 -4.45
CA LYS A 228 -15.99 8.54 -4.10
C LYS A 228 -16.46 9.29 -2.85
N PRO A 229 -16.53 8.59 -1.71
CA PRO A 229 -17.18 9.09 -0.51
C PRO A 229 -16.36 10.26 0.01
N ASP A 230 -17.01 11.24 0.62
CA ASP A 230 -16.40 12.52 0.90
C ASP A 230 -15.62 12.58 2.23
N HIS A 231 -15.29 11.44 2.85
CA HIS A 231 -14.64 11.40 4.16
C HIS A 231 -13.14 11.05 4.14
N MET A 232 -12.70 10.00 3.42
CA MET A 232 -11.29 9.56 3.42
C MET A 232 -10.30 10.65 2.98
N GLN A 233 -10.64 11.42 1.94
CA GLN A 233 -9.83 12.51 1.39
C GLN A 233 -9.74 13.74 2.29
N LYS A 234 -10.56 13.82 3.35
CA LYS A 234 -10.54 14.90 4.37
C LYS A 234 -9.63 14.59 5.55
N TYR A 235 -8.83 13.51 5.51
CA TYR A 235 -7.86 13.20 6.55
C TYR A 235 -6.87 14.36 6.73
N ASP A 236 -6.79 14.91 7.94
CA ASP A 236 -5.90 16.01 8.29
C ASP A 236 -4.59 15.45 8.89
N PRO A 237 -3.47 15.39 8.13
CA PRO A 237 -2.15 15.04 8.66
C PRO A 237 -1.66 15.90 9.83
N ALA A 238 -2.14 17.15 10.00
CA ALA A 238 -1.77 17.98 11.14
C ALA A 238 -2.51 17.60 12.44
N SER A 239 -3.65 16.91 12.33
CA SER A 239 -4.40 16.35 13.46
C SER A 239 -3.90 14.95 13.83
N PRO A 240 -3.93 14.57 15.12
CA PRO A 240 -3.65 13.20 15.51
C PRO A 240 -4.61 12.20 14.86
N LEU A 241 -4.13 10.99 14.54
CA LEU A 241 -4.96 9.86 14.09
C LEU A 241 -6.20 9.67 14.97
N TYR A 242 -6.03 9.71 16.30
CA TYR A 242 -7.10 9.53 17.27
C TYR A 242 -8.05 10.75 17.44
N ASN A 243 -7.80 11.83 16.69
CA ASN A 243 -8.48 13.13 16.79
C ASN A 243 -8.77 13.70 15.38
N GLN A 244 -9.09 12.85 14.42
CA GLN A 244 -9.58 13.25 13.10
C GLN A 244 -11.01 13.81 13.21
N LYS A 245 -11.15 15.04 13.74
CA LYS A 245 -12.44 15.64 14.12
C LYS A 245 -13.34 16.06 12.95
N HIS A 246 -12.83 16.07 11.72
CA HIS A 246 -13.67 16.26 10.55
C HIS A 246 -14.64 15.09 10.42
N ASP A 247 -15.89 15.39 10.08
CA ASP A 247 -16.99 14.44 9.87
C ASP A 247 -17.01 13.25 10.86
N PHE A 248 -17.25 13.53 12.14
CA PHE A 248 -17.48 12.51 13.18
C PHE A 248 -16.39 11.43 13.33
N GLY A 249 -15.17 11.62 12.82
CA GLY A 249 -14.11 10.61 12.86
C GLY A 249 -14.01 9.74 11.60
N TYR A 250 -14.91 9.86 10.63
CA TYR A 250 -14.86 9.10 9.37
C TYR A 250 -13.52 9.19 8.63
N PRO A 251 -12.76 10.32 8.60
CA PRO A 251 -11.47 10.36 7.91
C PRO A 251 -10.42 9.40 8.49
N GLY A 252 -10.58 8.94 9.73
CA GLY A 252 -9.77 7.86 10.31
C GLY A 252 -9.80 6.56 9.49
N SER A 253 -10.83 6.36 8.67
CA SER A 253 -10.93 5.28 7.67
C SER A 253 -9.74 5.21 6.71
N LEU A 254 -9.06 6.34 6.41
CA LEU A 254 -7.88 6.33 5.55
C LEU A 254 -6.72 5.53 6.16
N PHE A 255 -6.62 5.49 7.50
CA PHE A 255 -5.66 4.65 8.19
C PHE A 255 -6.03 3.17 8.07
N PHE A 256 -7.31 2.81 8.25
CA PHE A 256 -7.79 1.44 8.06
C PHE A 256 -7.67 0.96 6.61
N GLN A 257 -7.81 1.86 5.64
CA GLN A 257 -7.54 1.58 4.22
C GLN A 257 -6.06 1.19 4.03
N HIS A 258 -5.12 1.99 4.57
CA HIS A 258 -3.70 1.63 4.57
C HIS A 258 -3.41 0.31 5.30
N LEU A 259 -4.06 0.05 6.44
CA LEU A 259 -3.95 -1.25 7.13
C LEU A 259 -4.36 -2.39 6.20
N SER A 260 -5.42 -2.23 5.40
CA SER A 260 -5.84 -3.24 4.42
C SER A 260 -4.93 -3.36 3.19
N ASN A 261 -4.09 -2.35 2.91
CA ASN A 261 -3.05 -2.44 1.88
C ASN A 261 -1.80 -3.19 2.38
N ILE A 262 -1.64 -3.43 3.69
CA ILE A 262 -0.45 -4.10 4.28
C ILE A 262 -0.75 -5.41 5.02
N PHE A 263 -1.99 -5.64 5.48
CA PHE A 263 -2.40 -6.86 6.17
C PHE A 263 -3.09 -7.83 5.20
N THR A 264 -3.03 -9.12 5.56
CA THR A 264 -3.59 -10.21 4.75
C THR A 264 -5.11 -10.33 4.81
N SER A 265 -5.78 -9.74 5.80
CA SER A 265 -7.24 -9.85 5.92
C SER A 265 -7.92 -8.68 6.62
N ASN A 266 -9.14 -8.36 6.18
CA ASN A 266 -10.05 -7.46 6.90
C ASN A 266 -10.41 -8.00 8.30
N LYS A 267 -10.23 -9.31 8.54
CA LYS A 267 -10.48 -9.94 9.83
C LYS A 267 -9.51 -9.41 10.89
N GLU A 268 -8.25 -9.16 10.56
CA GLU A 268 -7.27 -8.60 11.50
C GLU A 268 -7.68 -7.18 11.96
N ILE A 269 -8.19 -6.36 11.04
CA ILE A 269 -8.77 -5.03 11.35
C ILE A 269 -10.01 -5.19 12.26
N HIS A 270 -10.91 -6.11 11.92
CA HIS A 270 -12.11 -6.39 12.73
C HIS A 270 -11.75 -6.88 14.13
N ASP A 271 -10.88 -7.87 14.28
CA ASP A 271 -10.44 -8.44 15.56
C ASP A 271 -9.81 -7.38 16.45
N TRP A 272 -9.04 -6.44 15.88
CA TRP A 272 -8.54 -5.28 16.61
C TRP A 272 -9.67 -4.34 17.08
N VAL A 273 -10.66 -4.01 16.24
CA VAL A 273 -11.82 -3.21 16.67
C VAL A 273 -12.61 -3.92 17.78
N VAL A 274 -12.81 -5.24 17.68
CA VAL A 274 -13.47 -6.07 18.71
C VAL A 274 -12.70 -6.04 20.03
N SER A 275 -11.35 -6.04 19.98
CA SER A 275 -10.50 -5.98 21.17
C SER A 275 -10.73 -4.71 22.01
N ARG A 276 -11.34 -3.67 21.44
CA ARG A 276 -11.65 -2.43 22.16
C ARG A 276 -12.85 -2.52 23.11
N ARG A 277 -13.61 -3.62 23.12
CA ARG A 277 -14.70 -3.90 24.08
C ARG A 277 -14.31 -3.55 25.52
N GLY A 278 -15.12 -2.72 26.19
CA GLY A 278 -14.88 -2.30 27.58
C GLY A 278 -13.69 -1.35 27.79
N THR A 279 -13.01 -0.91 26.73
CA THR A 279 -11.85 -0.01 26.79
C THR A 279 -12.09 1.34 26.09
N ILE A 280 -13.36 1.77 26.01
CA ILE A 280 -13.74 3.06 25.43
C ILE A 280 -13.10 4.18 26.25
N SER A 281 -12.17 4.92 25.63
CA SER A 281 -11.42 5.97 26.29
C SER A 281 -12.29 7.19 26.56
N SER A 282 -12.47 7.53 27.84
CA SER A 282 -13.21 8.73 28.28
C SER A 282 -12.47 10.06 28.05
N THR A 283 -11.19 10.04 27.65
CA THR A 283 -10.41 11.24 27.32
C THR A 283 -9.42 11.00 26.18
N LEU A 284 -9.09 12.04 25.41
CA LEU A 284 -8.09 11.98 24.33
C LEU A 284 -6.69 11.60 24.86
N GLN A 285 -6.40 11.90 26.13
CA GLN A 285 -5.17 11.47 26.80
C GLN A 285 -5.16 9.96 27.04
N ASN A 286 -6.28 9.37 27.48
CA ASN A 286 -6.39 7.92 27.69
C ASN A 286 -6.26 7.15 26.38
N GLU A 287 -6.92 7.62 25.30
CA GLU A 287 -6.82 6.97 23.99
C GLU A 287 -5.39 7.05 23.44
N ARG A 288 -4.76 8.23 23.48
CA ARG A 288 -3.35 8.38 23.09
C ARG A 288 -2.43 7.48 23.93
N GLN A 289 -2.64 7.40 25.24
CA GLN A 289 -1.84 6.57 26.13
C GLN A 289 -1.95 5.09 25.78
N TRP A 290 -3.17 4.60 25.54
CA TRP A 290 -3.42 3.22 25.11
C TRP A 290 -2.76 2.94 23.76
N LEU A 291 -3.02 3.79 22.75
CA LEU A 291 -2.44 3.64 21.41
C LEU A 291 -0.91 3.66 21.43
N SER A 292 -0.29 4.45 22.31
CA SER A 292 1.18 4.50 22.47
C SER A 292 1.81 3.19 22.98
N SER A 293 1.00 2.23 23.41
CA SER A 293 1.42 0.88 23.82
C SER A 293 0.97 -0.24 22.87
N ASP A 294 0.10 0.06 21.90
CA ASP A 294 -0.47 -0.95 21.01
C ASP A 294 0.40 -1.19 19.78
N SER A 295 0.91 -2.42 19.63
CA SER A 295 1.78 -2.80 18.50
C SER A 295 1.04 -2.90 17.16
N PHE A 296 -0.29 -3.06 17.15
CA PHE A 296 -1.10 -3.11 15.93
C PHE A 296 -1.21 -1.75 15.25
N ILE A 297 -1.23 -0.66 16.03
CA ILE A 297 -1.34 0.71 15.52
C ILE A 297 0.02 1.44 15.49
N THR A 298 0.91 1.20 16.46
CA THR A 298 2.23 1.86 16.50
C THR A 298 3.20 1.40 15.39
N LYS A 299 3.13 0.13 14.96
CA LYS A 299 4.02 -0.40 13.90
C LYS A 299 3.65 0.10 12.48
N PRO A 300 2.36 0.17 12.09
CA PRO A 300 1.99 0.69 10.76
C PRO A 300 2.05 2.22 10.63
N PHE A 301 1.94 2.98 11.72
CA PHE A 301 1.84 4.45 11.62
C PHE A 301 2.98 5.15 10.84
N PRO A 302 4.26 4.72 10.94
CA PRO A 302 5.33 5.24 10.09
C PRO A 302 5.13 4.90 8.60
N SER A 303 4.73 3.66 8.25
CA SER A 303 4.50 3.29 6.85
C SER A 303 3.28 4.01 6.25
N PHE A 304 2.23 4.21 7.06
CA PHE A 304 1.07 5.04 6.73
C PHE A 304 1.48 6.49 6.42
N ALA A 305 2.33 7.10 7.25
CA ALA A 305 2.78 8.47 7.04
C ALA A 305 3.52 8.64 5.70
N THR A 306 4.36 7.68 5.34
CA THR A 306 5.04 7.66 4.03
C THR A 306 4.10 7.36 2.86
N ALA A 307 3.14 6.44 3.03
CA ALA A 307 2.15 6.12 1.99
C ALA A 307 1.20 7.30 1.71
N PHE A 308 0.78 8.01 2.76
CA PHE A 308 0.03 9.26 2.66
C PHE A 308 0.84 10.35 1.94
N LYS A 309 2.11 10.53 2.32
CA LYS A 309 3.02 11.54 1.73
C LYS A 309 3.17 11.37 0.20
N ASP A 310 3.14 10.14 -0.30
CA ASP A 310 3.40 9.80 -1.71
C ASP A 310 2.17 9.33 -2.51
N ASP A 311 0.93 9.51 -2.01
CA ASP A 311 -0.30 9.08 -2.71
C ASP A 311 -0.27 7.58 -3.08
N LEU A 312 0.06 6.73 -2.09
CA LEU A 312 0.16 5.27 -2.22
C LEU A 312 -0.95 4.48 -1.51
N ILE A 313 -1.86 5.15 -0.80
CA ILE A 313 -3.00 4.49 -0.16
C ILE A 313 -4.06 4.26 -1.26
N LEU A 314 -4.43 3.00 -1.48
CA LEU A 314 -5.31 2.59 -2.58
C LEU A 314 -6.63 2.03 -2.03
N TYR A 315 -7.75 2.36 -2.68
CA TYR A 315 -9.02 1.68 -2.50
C TYR A 315 -8.93 0.19 -2.90
N SER A 316 -9.92 -0.62 -2.54
CA SER A 316 -9.98 -2.06 -2.88
C SER A 316 -10.13 -2.37 -4.37
N ASN A 317 -10.43 -1.38 -5.22
CA ASN A 317 -10.38 -1.48 -6.69
C ASN A 317 -8.99 -1.12 -7.28
N GLY A 318 -8.03 -0.69 -6.45
CA GLY A 318 -6.69 -0.26 -6.88
C GLY A 318 -6.58 1.23 -7.28
N GLU A 319 -7.67 2.01 -7.31
CA GLU A 319 -7.55 3.46 -7.51
C GLU A 319 -6.91 4.13 -6.27
N PRO A 320 -5.99 5.10 -6.43
CA PRO A 320 -5.48 5.91 -5.32
C PRO A 320 -6.61 6.68 -4.63
N VAL A 321 -6.61 6.69 -3.29
CA VAL A 321 -7.52 7.55 -2.54
C VAL A 321 -7.11 9.01 -2.78
N PRO A 322 -7.99 9.86 -3.33
CA PRO A 322 -7.66 11.27 -3.55
C PRO A 322 -7.45 11.99 -2.21
N ARG A 323 -6.78 13.14 -2.24
CA ARG A 323 -6.64 14.06 -1.09
C ARG A 323 -7.28 15.41 -1.39
N ASP A 324 -7.88 16.05 -0.39
CA ASP A 324 -8.27 17.46 -0.52
C ASP A 324 -7.00 18.33 -0.53
N PHE A 325 -6.70 18.95 -1.68
CA PHE A 325 -5.51 19.77 -1.94
C PHE A 325 -5.28 20.93 -0.95
N LYS A 326 -6.24 21.22 -0.06
CA LYS A 326 -6.09 22.16 1.05
C LYS A 326 -5.02 21.73 2.06
N VAL A 327 -4.82 20.42 2.29
CA VAL A 327 -3.94 19.95 3.39
C VAL A 327 -2.55 19.58 2.89
N ASN A 328 -1.70 20.61 2.76
CA ASN A 328 -0.29 20.44 2.40
C ASN A 328 0.55 20.14 3.65
N LEU A 329 1.44 19.14 3.55
CA LEU A 329 2.45 18.85 4.58
C LEU A 329 3.45 20.01 4.68
N HIS A 330 3.93 20.33 5.89
CA HIS A 330 5.02 21.29 6.03
C HIS A 330 6.30 20.69 5.45
N THR A 331 6.95 21.39 4.52
CA THR A 331 8.24 20.97 3.95
C THR A 331 9.33 21.95 4.40
N ALA A 332 10.20 21.50 5.30
CA ALA A 332 11.45 22.17 5.61
C ALA A 332 12.50 21.81 4.55
N THR A 333 13.42 22.73 4.25
CA THR A 333 14.55 22.49 3.36
C THR A 333 15.88 22.73 4.07
N SER A 334 16.91 22.02 3.64
CA SER A 334 18.31 22.20 4.05
C SER A 334 19.23 21.87 2.87
N THR A 335 20.43 22.44 2.88
CA THR A 335 21.49 22.15 1.91
C THR A 335 22.76 21.92 2.71
N LEU A 336 23.36 20.74 2.58
CA LEU A 336 24.66 20.47 3.21
C LEU A 336 25.76 21.23 2.45
N SER A 337 26.81 21.61 3.18
CA SER A 337 27.99 22.25 2.58
C SER A 337 28.69 21.29 1.61
N ASP A 338 29.32 21.87 0.58
CA ASP A 338 30.27 21.14 -0.28
C ASP A 338 31.55 20.73 0.46
N GLU A 339 31.83 21.31 1.63
CA GLU A 339 33.04 21.06 2.42
C GLU A 339 32.99 19.78 3.28
N PRO A 340 34.14 19.21 3.69
CA PRO A 340 34.17 18.15 4.70
C PRO A 340 33.78 18.69 6.07
N GLY A 341 33.00 17.92 6.82
CA GLY A 341 32.61 18.31 8.18
C GLY A 341 31.43 17.51 8.73
N VAL A 342 30.99 17.94 9.92
CA VAL A 342 29.77 17.48 10.57
C VAL A 342 28.73 18.60 10.54
N TYR A 343 27.51 18.29 10.09
CA TYR A 343 26.45 19.27 9.86
C TYR A 343 25.10 18.78 10.41
N ASP A 344 24.47 19.60 11.25
CA ASP A 344 23.13 19.34 11.80
C ASP A 344 22.02 19.84 10.86
N ALA A 345 21.10 18.96 10.47
CA ALA A 345 19.78 19.34 9.97
C ALA A 345 18.70 18.99 11.03
N LYS A 346 17.63 19.79 11.11
CA LYS A 346 16.62 19.71 12.18
C LYS A 346 15.21 19.64 11.61
N THR A 347 14.48 18.59 11.97
CA THR A 347 13.07 18.37 11.62
C THR A 347 12.22 18.13 12.87
N TYR A 348 10.91 18.29 12.76
CA TYR A 348 9.96 18.18 13.88
C TYR A 348 8.84 17.18 13.59
N THR A 349 8.51 16.37 14.59
CA THR A 349 7.32 15.51 14.57
C THR A 349 6.42 15.82 15.76
N ARG A 350 5.11 15.59 15.63
CA ARG A 350 4.17 15.64 16.77
C ARG A 350 3.53 14.27 16.95
N PRO A 351 3.31 13.80 18.19
CA PRO A 351 2.63 12.54 18.46
C PRO A 351 1.39 12.32 17.59
N TRP A 352 1.37 11.19 16.87
CA TRP A 352 0.26 10.70 16.05
C TRP A 352 -0.13 11.56 14.85
N THR A 353 0.74 12.46 14.40
CA THR A 353 0.55 13.32 13.21
C THR A 353 1.54 12.99 12.09
N ILE A 354 1.29 13.52 10.89
CA ILE A 354 2.24 13.58 9.77
C ILE A 354 2.62 15.07 9.60
N TRP A 355 3.55 15.57 10.42
CA TRP A 355 3.73 17.02 10.60
C TRP A 355 4.65 17.71 9.57
N GLU A 356 5.92 17.31 9.48
CA GLU A 356 6.95 17.98 8.67
C GLU A 356 7.77 16.94 7.89
N THR A 357 7.98 17.16 6.59
CA THR A 357 9.06 16.53 5.81
C THR A 357 10.25 17.47 5.73
N LEU A 358 11.47 16.92 5.77
CA LEU A 358 12.71 17.66 5.60
C LEU A 358 13.41 17.21 4.33
N ASP A 359 13.50 18.11 3.36
CA ASP A 359 14.23 17.95 2.12
C ASP A 359 15.68 18.42 2.30
N VAL A 360 16.66 17.51 2.15
CA VAL A 360 18.09 17.81 2.26
C VAL A 360 18.76 17.67 0.91
N ALA A 361 19.23 18.78 0.34
CA ALA A 361 20.13 18.79 -0.81
C ALA A 361 21.56 18.42 -0.38
N LEU A 362 22.24 17.64 -1.21
CA LEU A 362 23.52 17.00 -0.92
C LEU A 362 24.62 17.43 -1.89
N PRO A 363 25.87 17.58 -1.43
CA PRO A 363 27.00 17.95 -2.28
C PRO A 363 27.39 16.84 -3.27
N ASP A 364 27.67 17.24 -4.51
CA ASP A 364 28.03 16.31 -5.58
C ASP A 364 29.38 15.63 -5.32
N LYS A 365 29.41 14.31 -5.54
CA LYS A 365 30.60 13.45 -5.42
C LYS A 365 31.27 13.53 -4.03
N ARG A 366 30.48 13.47 -2.96
CA ARG A 366 30.95 13.28 -1.58
C ARG A 366 30.52 11.92 -1.05
N ASP A 367 31.39 11.31 -0.24
CA ASP A 367 31.01 10.26 0.70
C ASP A 367 30.21 10.92 1.84
N ILE A 368 28.94 10.55 1.99
CA ILE A 368 28.03 11.10 2.99
C ILE A 368 27.43 9.96 3.81
N SER A 369 27.37 10.15 5.12
CA SER A 369 26.56 9.33 6.04
C SER A 369 25.77 10.24 6.97
N PHE A 370 24.67 9.74 7.54
CA PHE A 370 23.94 10.43 8.60
C PHE A 370 23.63 9.49 9.76
N LYS A 371 23.39 10.07 10.93
CA LYS A 371 22.72 9.41 12.06
C LYS A 371 21.68 10.36 12.63
N TYR A 372 20.65 9.87 13.30
CA TYR A 372 19.66 10.74 13.93
C TYR A 372 19.57 10.54 15.45
N THR A 373 19.28 11.64 16.13
CA THR A 373 19.09 11.69 17.58
C THR A 373 17.76 12.39 17.91
N VAL A 374 17.26 12.11 19.12
CA VAL A 374 16.03 12.68 19.68
C VAL A 374 16.33 12.98 21.16
N PRO A 375 16.03 14.18 21.68
CA PRO A 375 16.38 14.56 23.04
C PRO A 375 15.89 13.58 24.11
N SER A 376 16.71 13.33 25.14
CA SER A 376 16.35 12.48 26.26
C SER A 376 15.09 12.99 26.97
N GLY A 377 14.12 12.10 27.21
CA GLY A 377 12.82 12.44 27.78
C GLY A 377 11.80 12.99 26.78
N GLN A 378 12.16 13.19 25.51
CA GLN A 378 11.23 13.51 24.43
C GLN A 378 11.12 12.32 23.46
N GLY A 379 9.93 12.14 22.86
CA GLY A 379 9.73 11.21 21.75
C GLY A 379 9.99 9.74 22.08
N SER A 380 9.13 9.12 22.90
CA SER A 380 8.97 7.67 22.82
C SER A 380 8.45 7.29 21.43
N ASN A 381 8.93 6.15 20.91
CA ASN A 381 8.53 5.61 19.60
C ASN A 381 8.67 6.59 18.41
N VAL A 382 9.75 7.38 18.39
CA VAL A 382 10.11 8.20 17.21
C VAL A 382 10.82 7.36 16.16
N VAL A 383 10.26 7.35 14.95
CA VAL A 383 10.81 6.66 13.78
C VAL A 383 11.17 7.70 12.72
N LEU A 384 12.39 7.63 12.19
CA LEU A 384 12.82 8.43 11.04
C LEU A 384 12.85 7.54 9.80
N GLN A 385 12.08 7.91 8.78
CA GLN A 385 12.15 7.34 7.45
C GLN A 385 12.79 8.32 6.48
N TYR A 386 13.41 7.79 5.42
CA TYR A 386 14.11 8.57 4.40
C TYR A 386 13.95 7.91 3.02
N SER A 387 13.87 8.73 1.98
CA SER A 387 13.89 8.30 0.57
C SER A 387 14.70 9.28 -0.28
N LYS A 388 15.17 8.85 -1.45
CA LYS A 388 15.74 9.81 -2.43
C LYS A 388 14.64 10.69 -2.99
N ASP A 389 15.01 11.88 -3.44
CA ASP A 389 14.09 12.74 -4.17
C ASP A 389 13.53 12.03 -5.42
N GLY A 390 12.20 12.00 -5.54
CA GLY A 390 11.49 11.28 -6.60
C GLY A 390 11.37 9.75 -6.43
N GLU A 391 12.05 9.11 -5.46
CA GLU A 391 11.80 7.71 -5.11
C GLU A 391 10.64 7.59 -4.11
N LYS A 392 9.63 6.77 -4.44
CA LYS A 392 8.54 6.40 -3.50
C LYS A 392 8.89 5.26 -2.53
N SER A 393 10.15 4.86 -2.47
CA SER A 393 10.66 3.70 -1.72
C SER A 393 11.39 4.13 -0.44
N TRP A 394 10.66 4.18 0.67
CA TRP A 394 11.18 4.67 1.95
C TRP A 394 11.94 3.60 2.73
N LYS A 395 13.09 3.99 3.27
CA LYS A 395 13.93 3.20 4.18
C LYS A 395 13.77 3.75 5.61
N THR A 396 13.82 2.89 6.62
CA THR A 396 13.80 3.31 8.04
C THR A 396 15.23 3.41 8.57
N ALA A 397 15.57 4.51 9.26
CA ALA A 397 16.84 4.66 9.94
C ALA A 397 16.79 4.09 11.37
N GLY A 398 17.88 3.49 11.84
CA GLY A 398 18.04 3.11 13.25
C GLY A 398 18.45 4.32 14.10
N LYS A 399 17.84 4.50 15.28
CA LYS A 399 18.16 5.62 16.18
C LYS A 399 19.63 5.55 16.62
N GLY A 400 20.40 6.61 16.35
CA GLY A 400 21.83 6.67 16.61
C GLY A 400 22.72 5.82 15.68
N ALA A 401 22.14 5.01 14.77
CA ALA A 401 22.90 4.20 13.83
C ALA A 401 23.34 5.03 12.62
N THR A 402 24.58 4.80 12.15
CA THR A 402 25.12 5.47 10.96
C THR A 402 24.60 4.82 9.70
N VAL A 403 23.81 5.58 8.93
CA VAL A 403 23.30 5.23 7.61
C VAL A 403 24.22 5.85 6.55
N LYS A 404 24.72 5.03 5.62
CA LYS A 404 25.39 5.55 4.40
C LYS A 404 24.36 6.05 3.40
N VAL A 405 24.69 7.15 2.72
CA VAL A 405 23.88 7.74 1.65
C VAL A 405 24.33 7.18 0.30
N ASP A 406 23.39 6.93 -0.62
CA ASP A 406 23.71 6.35 -1.93
C ASP A 406 24.43 7.43 -2.79
N CYS A 407 25.70 7.21 -3.15
CA CYS A 407 26.52 8.18 -3.90
C CYS A 407 25.87 8.63 -5.22
N GLY A 408 26.00 9.93 -5.54
CA GLY A 408 25.39 10.55 -6.74
C GLY A 408 23.94 11.02 -6.55
N SER A 409 23.31 10.68 -5.42
CA SER A 409 21.99 11.21 -5.05
C SER A 409 22.10 12.69 -4.66
N LYS A 410 21.40 13.58 -5.38
CA LYS A 410 21.47 15.04 -5.17
C LYS A 410 20.61 15.57 -4.03
N LYS A 411 19.58 14.80 -3.62
CA LYS A 411 18.61 15.21 -2.61
C LYS A 411 17.94 13.98 -1.98
N TYR A 412 17.64 14.07 -0.68
CA TYR A 412 16.82 13.11 0.05
C TYR A 412 15.67 13.84 0.76
N THR A 413 14.53 13.17 0.87
CA THR A 413 13.42 13.59 1.74
C THR A 413 13.41 12.70 2.99
N PHE A 414 13.27 13.34 4.14
CA PHE A 414 13.17 12.71 5.45
C PHE A 414 11.79 12.97 6.06
N LEU A 415 11.21 11.97 6.73
CA LEU A 415 9.94 12.07 7.44
C LEU A 415 10.08 11.47 8.84
N ALA A 416 9.85 12.29 9.87
CA ALA A 416 9.84 11.85 11.25
C ALA A 416 8.40 11.63 11.74
N THR A 417 8.13 10.45 12.29
CA THR A 417 6.87 10.14 12.98
C THR A 417 7.12 9.86 14.45
N SER A 418 6.07 10.00 15.26
CA SER A 418 6.10 9.72 16.71
C SER A 418 4.79 9.06 17.11
N THR A 419 4.86 7.88 17.73
CA THR A 419 3.70 7.17 18.28
C THR A 419 3.69 7.16 19.82
N GLY A 420 4.38 8.13 20.44
CA GLY A 420 4.48 8.28 21.89
C GLY A 420 3.33 9.03 22.56
N ASN A 421 3.26 8.98 23.90
CA ASN A 421 2.19 9.59 24.71
C ASN A 421 2.43 11.09 25.05
N GLY A 422 3.23 11.81 24.24
CA GLY A 422 3.49 13.24 24.43
C GLY A 422 2.26 14.10 24.07
N ASP A 423 2.22 15.36 24.52
CA ASP A 423 1.22 16.30 24.00
C ASP A 423 1.48 16.56 22.50
N VAL A 424 0.43 16.47 21.68
CA VAL A 424 0.46 16.85 20.26
C VAL A 424 0.93 18.31 20.08
N LYS A 425 0.65 19.19 21.04
CA LYS A 425 1.07 20.60 20.99
C LYS A 425 2.57 20.78 21.22
N THR A 426 3.27 19.77 21.74
CA THR A 426 4.72 19.80 21.96
C THR A 426 5.43 19.09 20.81
N PRO A 427 6.02 19.82 19.84
CA PRO A 427 6.80 19.19 18.78
C PRO A 427 8.06 18.55 19.38
N VAL A 428 8.32 17.31 18.96
CA VAL A 428 9.56 16.58 19.25
C VAL A 428 10.59 16.95 18.19
N LEU A 429 11.72 17.51 18.63
CA LEU A 429 12.87 17.77 17.76
C LEU A 429 13.55 16.45 17.38
N VAL A 430 13.85 16.31 16.09
CA VAL A 430 14.74 15.27 15.55
C VAL A 430 15.92 15.96 14.89
N THR A 431 17.12 15.72 15.42
CA THR A 431 18.37 16.20 14.82
C THR A 431 18.95 15.07 13.96
N ILE A 432 19.22 15.38 12.70
CA ILE A 432 19.90 14.51 11.74
C ILE A 432 21.31 15.07 11.57
N GLU A 433 22.29 14.39 12.14
CA GLU A 433 23.70 14.75 12.03
C GLU A 433 24.27 14.07 10.78
N PHE A 434 24.72 14.88 9.80
CA PHE A 434 25.39 14.42 8.60
C PHE A 434 26.90 14.54 8.74
N THR A 435 27.62 13.52 8.27
CA THR A 435 29.08 13.54 8.10
C THR A 435 29.39 13.56 6.62
N VAL A 436 30.01 14.65 6.15
CA VAL A 436 30.53 14.78 4.78
C VAL A 436 32.03 14.55 4.82
N LYS A 437 32.53 13.49 4.17
CA LYS A 437 33.96 13.14 4.24
C LYS A 437 34.82 14.02 3.32
N LYS A 438 36.11 14.14 3.64
CA LYS A 438 37.12 14.69 2.73
C LYS A 438 37.06 13.92 1.40
N LYS A 439 36.96 14.60 0.25
CA LYS A 439 37.15 13.98 -1.07
C LYS A 439 38.53 13.31 -1.04
N LYS A 440 38.61 12.03 -1.40
CA LYS A 440 39.91 11.33 -1.48
C LYS A 440 40.80 12.12 -2.44
N LYS A 441 41.90 12.69 -1.94
CA LYS A 441 42.89 13.34 -2.80
C LYS A 441 43.61 12.23 -3.55
N GLY A 442 43.42 12.13 -4.86
CA GLY A 442 44.28 11.32 -5.71
C GLY A 442 45.72 11.79 -5.55
N SER A 443 46.60 10.87 -5.14
CA SER A 443 47.98 11.14 -4.71
C SER A 443 48.93 11.36 -5.89
N ASN A 444 48.63 12.34 -6.75
CA ASN A 444 49.43 12.71 -7.93
C ASN A 444 50.79 13.36 -7.57
N LYS A 445 51.67 12.58 -6.94
CA LYS A 445 53.10 12.88 -6.72
C LYS A 445 53.85 12.70 -8.05
N HIS A 446 53.63 13.60 -9.00
CA HIS A 446 54.60 13.80 -10.06
C HIS A 446 55.97 14.09 -9.42
N LYS A 447 56.96 13.25 -9.74
CA LYS A 447 58.27 13.21 -9.09
C LYS A 447 59.18 14.34 -9.59
N ALA A 448 58.75 15.58 -9.40
CA ALA A 448 59.54 16.78 -9.64
C ALA A 448 60.77 16.76 -8.74
N LYS A 449 61.93 17.14 -9.29
CA LYS A 449 63.16 17.28 -8.50
C LYS A 449 63.01 18.42 -7.49
N ARG A 450 63.55 18.18 -6.30
CA ARG A 450 63.90 19.22 -5.32
C ARG A 450 65.02 20.08 -5.90
N ASP A 451 64.77 21.37 -6.05
CA ASP A 451 65.78 22.43 -5.98
C ASP A 451 65.36 23.36 -4.84
N GLU A 452 66.33 23.96 -4.16
CA GLU A 452 66.15 24.69 -2.89
C GLU A 452 66.27 26.21 -3.12
N THR A 453 65.36 27.00 -2.56
CA THR A 453 65.58 28.41 -2.19
C THR A 453 64.65 28.82 -1.05
N ASP A 454 65.18 29.57 -0.09
CA ASP A 454 64.50 30.05 1.12
C ASP A 454 63.54 31.24 0.87
N GLY A 455 62.64 31.53 1.83
CA GLY A 455 61.78 32.72 1.79
C GLY A 455 60.67 32.79 2.84
N ASP A 456 61.02 33.01 4.11
CA ASP A 456 60.09 33.32 5.21
C ASP A 456 60.03 34.86 5.45
N PRO A 457 59.14 35.43 6.30
CA PRO A 457 57.81 35.88 5.87
C PRO A 457 57.54 37.37 6.17
N SER A 458 56.39 37.90 5.71
CA SER A 458 55.78 39.11 6.31
C SER A 458 54.27 39.21 6.01
N PRO A 459 53.41 39.63 6.96
CA PRO A 459 51.95 39.70 6.79
C PRO A 459 51.44 41.13 6.46
N SER A 460 50.28 41.22 5.80
CA SER A 460 49.51 42.47 5.67
C SER A 460 48.02 42.21 5.44
N GLU A 461 47.19 42.83 6.29
CA GLU A 461 45.93 43.56 5.97
C GLU A 461 44.81 42.87 5.14
N GLY A 462 43.51 43.04 5.42
CA GLY A 462 42.90 43.90 6.44
C GLY A 462 41.74 44.76 5.89
N LEU A 463 40.69 44.15 5.33
CA LEU A 463 39.44 44.83 4.92
C LEU A 463 38.25 44.03 5.47
N GLU A 464 37.44 44.51 6.41
CA GLU A 464 36.55 45.70 6.42
C GLU A 464 35.10 45.30 6.09
N TYR A 465 34.22 45.47 7.09
CA TYR A 465 32.83 45.01 7.07
C TYR A 465 31.88 46.21 7.00
N ASN A 466 30.95 46.21 6.02
CA ASN A 466 30.00 47.30 5.84
C ASN A 466 28.58 46.76 5.55
N PRO A 467 27.61 46.89 6.48
CA PRO A 467 26.28 46.28 6.35
C PRO A 467 25.19 47.26 5.89
N ARG A 468 24.29 46.79 5.00
CA ARG A 468 22.83 47.08 4.84
C ARG A 468 22.40 47.10 3.36
N VAL A 469 21.36 46.34 2.99
CA VAL A 469 20.05 46.85 2.49
C VAL A 469 18.95 45.78 2.67
N LEU A 470 18.01 46.08 3.57
CA LEU A 470 16.56 45.78 3.60
C LEU A 470 15.91 44.55 2.88
N ARG A 471 15.35 43.67 3.73
CA ARG A 471 13.92 43.23 3.80
C ARG A 471 13.30 42.17 2.85
N ALA A 472 12.74 41.16 3.55
CA ALA A 472 11.36 40.64 3.45
C ALA A 472 11.01 39.51 2.46
N ALA A 473 11.19 38.27 2.93
CA ALA A 473 10.18 37.20 2.85
C ALA A 473 10.27 36.36 4.15
N ASP A 474 9.16 36.08 4.81
CA ASP A 474 9.16 35.48 6.15
C ASP A 474 9.29 33.95 6.16
N THR A 475 10.53 33.46 6.14
CA THR A 475 11.00 32.33 6.95
C THR A 475 12.54 32.40 6.99
N PRO A 476 13.19 32.48 8.17
CA PRO A 476 14.65 32.51 8.23
C PRO A 476 15.24 31.15 7.82
N PRO A 477 16.35 31.10 7.05
CA PRO A 477 17.07 29.84 6.83
C PRO A 477 17.54 29.29 8.18
N ARG A 478 17.25 28.01 8.46
CA ARG A 478 17.66 27.36 9.72
C ARG A 478 19.18 27.25 9.74
N GLU A 479 19.81 27.88 10.74
CA GLU A 479 21.27 28.03 10.85
C GLU A 479 21.97 26.68 11.07
N ILE A 480 22.93 26.36 10.21
CA ILE A 480 23.73 25.12 10.28
C ILE A 480 24.86 25.34 11.28
N ILE A 481 24.87 24.55 12.35
CA ILE A 481 25.99 24.52 13.30
C ILE A 481 27.07 23.61 12.71
N VAL A 482 28.28 24.15 12.55
CA VAL A 482 29.45 23.41 12.07
C VAL A 482 30.33 23.07 13.26
N VAL A 483 30.75 21.80 13.36
CA VAL A 483 31.77 21.35 14.31
C VAL A 483 33.00 20.92 13.53
N SER A 484 34.11 21.64 13.73
CA SER A 484 35.43 21.25 13.22
C SER A 484 36.01 20.11 14.05
N LEU A 485 36.71 19.20 13.39
CA LEU A 485 37.56 18.18 14.02
C LEU A 485 38.99 18.45 13.58
N ASP A 486 39.92 18.44 14.54
CA ASP A 486 41.35 18.54 14.27
C ASP A 486 41.89 17.23 13.67
N ASP A 487 42.97 17.33 12.91
CA ASP A 487 43.55 16.22 12.14
C ASP A 487 44.42 15.28 12.99
N ASP A 488 44.36 13.98 12.69
CA ASP A 488 45.28 12.94 13.17
C ASP A 488 45.57 12.01 11.98
N ASP A 489 46.77 12.13 11.40
CA ASP A 489 47.14 11.52 10.12
C ASP A 489 48.00 10.26 10.33
N GLY A 490 47.64 9.17 9.64
CA GLY A 490 48.43 7.94 9.55
C GLY A 490 48.60 7.55 8.08
N ASP A 491 49.83 7.66 7.57
CA ASP A 491 50.19 7.29 6.19
C ASP A 491 50.16 5.77 5.96
N ASP A 492 49.60 5.34 4.83
CA ASP A 492 49.83 4.04 4.20
C ASP A 492 49.74 4.20 2.67
N ASP A 493 50.76 3.75 1.94
CA ASP A 493 50.96 4.04 0.51
C ASP A 493 50.39 2.91 -0.39
N GLY A 494 49.42 3.22 -1.25
CA GLY A 494 48.87 2.28 -2.23
C GLY A 494 48.18 2.97 -3.42
N ASP A 495 48.68 2.75 -4.63
CA ASP A 495 48.26 3.45 -5.85
C ASP A 495 47.02 2.83 -6.52
N ASP A 496 45.95 3.63 -6.68
CA ASP A 496 45.07 3.60 -7.87
C ASP A 496 44.26 4.92 -7.98
N GLU A 497 43.94 5.40 -9.20
CA GLU A 497 43.14 6.62 -9.42
C GLU A 497 41.63 6.36 -9.28
N GLY A 498 41.23 5.85 -8.12
CA GLY A 498 39.83 5.53 -7.81
C GLY A 498 38.96 6.78 -7.57
N ASP A 499 37.96 6.99 -8.43
CA ASP A 499 36.81 7.87 -8.15
C ASP A 499 36.24 7.52 -6.77
N SER A 500 36.05 8.50 -5.87
CA SER A 500 35.61 8.23 -4.50
C SER A 500 34.22 7.61 -4.42
N CYS A 501 33.44 7.65 -5.51
CA CYS A 501 32.16 6.97 -5.65
C CYS A 501 32.26 5.60 -6.36
N SER A 502 33.46 5.02 -6.50
CA SER A 502 33.69 3.69 -7.05
C SER A 502 32.93 2.63 -6.23
N THR A 503 31.78 2.23 -6.75
CA THR A 503 30.94 1.21 -6.12
C THR A 503 31.30 -0.15 -6.68
N ASP A 504 32.30 -0.78 -6.04
CA ASP A 504 32.64 -2.18 -6.28
C ASP A 504 31.54 -3.09 -5.70
N LYS A 505 30.39 -3.06 -6.38
CA LYS A 505 29.21 -3.87 -6.09
C LYS A 505 29.56 -5.30 -6.48
N CYS A 506 29.72 -6.17 -5.49
CA CYS A 506 30.20 -7.54 -5.71
C CYS A 506 29.44 -8.28 -6.84
N ILE A 507 28.16 -7.99 -7.08
CA ILE A 507 27.34 -8.59 -8.15
C ILE A 507 27.87 -8.34 -9.57
N VAL A 508 28.74 -7.34 -9.77
CA VAL A 508 29.36 -7.01 -11.06
C VAL A 508 30.37 -8.07 -11.48
N GLY A 509 30.35 -8.43 -12.77
CA GLY A 509 31.15 -9.46 -13.42
C GLY A 509 30.30 -10.64 -13.90
N ASP A 510 30.97 -11.73 -14.25
CA ASP A 510 30.36 -12.93 -14.82
C ASP A 510 30.24 -14.05 -13.77
N TRP A 511 29.14 -14.79 -13.86
CA TRP A 511 28.73 -15.83 -12.91
C TRP A 511 28.21 -17.06 -13.67
N ASN A 512 28.62 -18.25 -13.24
CA ASN A 512 28.29 -19.54 -13.86
C ASN A 512 27.62 -20.46 -12.84
N LEU A 513 26.65 -21.26 -13.26
CA LEU A 513 25.82 -22.03 -12.34
C LEU A 513 26.64 -23.09 -11.60
N ASP A 514 26.58 -23.06 -10.27
CA ASP A 514 27.16 -24.09 -9.41
C ASP A 514 26.06 -25.11 -9.10
N VAL A 515 26.04 -26.21 -9.86
CA VAL A 515 25.02 -27.26 -9.76
C VAL A 515 24.99 -27.90 -8.36
N PRO A 516 26.12 -28.37 -7.77
CA PRO A 516 26.15 -28.85 -6.39
C PRO A 516 25.59 -27.85 -5.37
N SER A 517 26.00 -26.58 -5.42
CA SER A 517 25.47 -25.56 -4.50
C SER A 517 23.97 -25.29 -4.73
N MET A 518 23.51 -25.35 -5.97
CA MET A 518 22.10 -25.12 -6.31
C MET A 518 21.22 -26.29 -5.83
N GLN A 519 21.67 -27.54 -5.97
CA GLN A 519 20.98 -28.70 -5.40
C GLN A 519 20.86 -28.60 -3.88
N ALA A 520 21.93 -28.21 -3.19
CA ALA A 520 21.93 -28.03 -1.74
C ALA A 520 20.97 -26.90 -1.32
N PHE A 521 21.03 -25.75 -1.99
CA PHE A 521 20.21 -24.59 -1.68
C PHE A 521 18.71 -24.83 -1.97
N LEU A 522 18.38 -25.47 -3.09
CA LEU A 522 16.99 -25.87 -3.37
C LEU A 522 16.48 -26.89 -2.36
N SER A 523 17.31 -27.87 -1.96
CA SER A 523 16.93 -28.83 -0.92
C SER A 523 16.60 -28.13 0.41
N GLU A 524 17.40 -27.13 0.80
CA GLU A 524 17.13 -26.30 1.98
C GLU A 524 15.81 -25.52 1.84
N GLN A 525 15.63 -24.75 0.75
CA GLN A 525 14.43 -23.92 0.56
C GLN A 525 13.14 -24.76 0.47
N LEU A 526 13.18 -25.93 -0.20
CA LEU A 526 12.02 -26.81 -0.36
C LEU A 526 11.67 -27.56 0.94
N SER A 527 12.65 -27.82 1.81
CA SER A 527 12.43 -28.44 3.13
C SER A 527 11.66 -27.57 4.13
N ALA A 528 11.48 -26.27 3.83
CA ALA A 528 10.71 -25.33 4.65
C ALA A 528 9.20 -25.31 4.33
N SER A 529 8.69 -26.27 3.56
CA SER A 529 7.28 -26.36 3.13
C SER A 529 6.53 -27.50 3.82
N ASP A 530 5.19 -27.44 3.81
CA ASP A 530 4.31 -28.52 4.31
C ASP A 530 4.29 -29.78 3.39
N VAL A 531 5.16 -29.83 2.38
CA VAL A 531 5.28 -30.95 1.43
C VAL A 531 6.59 -31.69 1.69
N ALA A 532 6.53 -33.03 1.76
CA ALA A 532 7.73 -33.83 1.91
C ALA A 532 8.46 -33.95 0.56
N ILE A 533 9.52 -33.16 0.36
CA ILE A 533 10.34 -33.13 -0.86
C ILE A 533 11.60 -33.99 -0.70
N SER A 534 12.01 -34.67 -1.77
CA SER A 534 13.23 -35.49 -1.83
C SER A 534 13.82 -35.56 -3.26
N ASN A 535 14.98 -36.21 -3.40
CA ASN A 535 15.63 -36.49 -4.69
C ASN A 535 15.86 -35.28 -5.61
N VAL A 536 16.18 -34.11 -5.02
CA VAL A 536 16.43 -32.86 -5.75
C VAL A 536 17.67 -32.98 -6.65
N ALA A 537 17.44 -33.08 -7.96
CA ALA A 537 18.44 -33.10 -9.00
C ALA A 537 18.42 -31.79 -9.80
N VAL A 538 19.61 -31.34 -10.24
CA VAL A 538 19.77 -30.21 -11.15
C VAL A 538 20.78 -30.61 -12.22
N THR A 539 20.49 -30.35 -13.49
CA THR A 539 21.41 -30.58 -14.62
C THR A 539 21.40 -29.41 -15.61
N GLY A 540 22.37 -29.39 -16.53
CA GLY A 540 22.51 -28.34 -17.53
C GLY A 540 23.34 -27.14 -17.06
N SER A 541 23.04 -25.94 -17.56
CA SER A 541 23.81 -24.74 -17.23
C SER A 541 23.00 -23.44 -17.30
N SER A 542 23.40 -22.49 -16.43
CA SER A 542 22.97 -21.09 -16.47
C SER A 542 24.17 -20.17 -16.28
N SER A 543 24.10 -18.97 -16.85
CA SER A 543 25.10 -17.92 -16.68
C SER A 543 24.42 -16.57 -16.47
N PHE A 544 24.97 -15.75 -15.56
CA PHE A 544 24.52 -14.39 -15.29
C PHE A 544 25.70 -13.42 -15.37
N SER A 545 25.58 -12.36 -16.16
CA SER A 545 26.61 -11.34 -16.37
C SER A 545 26.06 -9.98 -16.00
N VAL A 546 26.83 -9.17 -15.29
CA VAL A 546 26.48 -7.80 -14.88
C VAL A 546 27.67 -6.87 -15.10
N LYS A 547 27.51 -5.85 -15.94
CA LYS A 547 28.59 -4.89 -16.25
C LYS A 547 28.61 -3.73 -15.26
N LYS A 548 29.66 -2.91 -15.33
CA LYS A 548 29.85 -1.73 -14.45
C LYS A 548 28.74 -0.67 -14.57
N ASP A 549 28.04 -0.63 -15.71
CA ASP A 549 26.86 0.22 -15.96
C ASP A 549 25.53 -0.42 -15.50
N LEU A 550 25.59 -1.57 -14.83
CA LEU A 550 24.46 -2.42 -14.43
C LEU A 550 23.61 -2.97 -15.58
N SER A 551 24.08 -2.90 -16.84
CA SER A 551 23.54 -3.75 -17.90
C SER A 551 23.86 -5.21 -17.61
N SER A 552 22.86 -6.08 -17.77
CA SER A 552 22.91 -7.47 -17.33
C SER A 552 22.27 -8.42 -18.34
N ALA A 553 22.75 -9.66 -18.35
CA ALA A 553 22.22 -10.74 -19.16
C ALA A 553 22.22 -12.04 -18.35
N MET A 554 21.09 -12.72 -18.28
CA MET A 554 20.95 -14.10 -17.78
C MET A 554 20.68 -15.03 -18.97
N THR A 555 21.18 -16.26 -18.93
CA THR A 555 20.97 -17.25 -20.00
C THR A 555 20.92 -18.66 -19.41
N PHE A 556 19.90 -19.42 -19.81
CA PHE A 556 19.65 -20.80 -19.43
C PHE A 556 19.78 -21.71 -20.66
N LYS A 557 20.50 -22.82 -20.54
CA LYS A 557 20.78 -23.75 -21.64
C LYS A 557 20.42 -25.17 -21.20
N GLY A 558 19.13 -25.51 -21.28
CA GLY A 558 18.60 -26.77 -20.75
C GLY A 558 18.91 -26.93 -19.27
N LEU A 559 18.58 -25.92 -18.45
CA LEU A 559 18.70 -26.04 -17.00
C LEU A 559 17.51 -26.85 -16.50
N ASP A 560 17.74 -28.13 -16.21
CA ASP A 560 16.73 -29.00 -15.65
C ASP A 560 16.76 -28.94 -14.12
N ILE A 561 15.59 -28.90 -13.49
CA ILE A 561 15.40 -29.09 -12.05
C ILE A 561 14.37 -30.22 -11.87
N ALA A 562 14.73 -31.29 -11.19
CA ALA A 562 13.83 -32.40 -10.91
C ALA A 562 13.77 -32.72 -9.41
N TYR A 563 12.60 -33.13 -8.92
CA TYR A 563 12.41 -33.55 -7.53
C TYR A 563 11.19 -34.46 -7.36
N ASP A 564 11.21 -35.28 -6.31
CA ASP A 564 10.06 -36.07 -5.87
C ASP A 564 9.39 -35.37 -4.68
N GLY A 565 8.06 -35.41 -4.61
CA GLY A 565 7.28 -34.81 -3.54
C GLY A 565 6.13 -35.71 -3.06
N SER A 566 5.71 -35.55 -1.81
CA SER A 566 4.53 -36.21 -1.24
C SER A 566 3.65 -35.20 -0.50
N ALA A 567 2.38 -35.10 -0.93
CA ALA A 567 1.40 -34.16 -0.39
C ALA A 567 -0.01 -34.78 -0.35
N SER A 568 -0.76 -34.57 0.73
CA SER A 568 -2.17 -35.00 0.88
C SER A 568 -2.45 -36.48 0.57
N GLY A 569 -1.43 -37.35 0.69
CA GLY A 569 -1.53 -38.78 0.38
C GLY A 569 -1.23 -39.18 -1.07
N TYR A 570 -0.71 -38.25 -1.89
CA TYR A 570 -0.24 -38.50 -3.25
C TYR A 570 1.26 -38.23 -3.35
N ASP A 571 1.99 -39.18 -3.92
CA ASP A 571 3.38 -39.00 -4.33
C ASP A 571 3.43 -38.49 -5.79
N PHE A 572 4.38 -37.63 -6.11
CA PHE A 572 4.53 -37.04 -7.43
C PHE A 572 6.00 -36.76 -7.77
N HIS A 573 6.31 -36.73 -9.07
CA HIS A 573 7.60 -36.34 -9.62
C HIS A 573 7.42 -35.08 -10.47
N THR A 574 8.23 -34.04 -10.23
CA THR A 574 8.23 -32.81 -11.02
C THR A 574 9.57 -32.64 -11.73
N LEU A 575 9.52 -32.32 -13.02
CA LEU A 575 10.65 -31.86 -13.84
C LEU A 575 10.38 -30.43 -14.34
N ILE A 576 11.40 -29.59 -14.37
CA ILE A 576 11.37 -28.22 -14.90
C ILE A 576 12.54 -28.00 -15.86
N ASP A 577 12.31 -27.92 -17.18
CA ASP A 577 13.31 -27.50 -18.19
C ASP A 577 13.25 -25.98 -18.35
N ILE A 578 14.36 -25.29 -18.09
CA ILE A 578 14.49 -23.85 -18.29
C ILE A 578 15.49 -23.58 -19.42
N THR A 579 14.99 -23.03 -20.52
CA THR A 579 15.80 -22.69 -21.71
C THR A 579 15.41 -21.32 -22.26
N GLY A 580 16.37 -20.39 -22.32
CA GLY A 580 16.13 -19.01 -22.74
C GLY A 580 17.17 -17.98 -22.28
N SER A 581 16.85 -16.70 -22.41
CA SER A 581 17.65 -15.58 -21.90
C SER A 581 16.80 -14.43 -21.36
N VAL A 582 17.41 -13.59 -20.53
CA VAL A 582 16.81 -12.38 -19.94
C VAL A 582 17.85 -11.27 -19.97
N ASP A 583 17.65 -10.26 -20.81
CA ASP A 583 18.50 -9.07 -20.90
C ASP A 583 17.82 -7.87 -20.21
N GLY A 584 18.56 -7.03 -19.48
CA GLY A 584 18.02 -5.82 -18.86
C GLY A 584 19.03 -5.04 -18.01
N THR A 585 18.62 -3.90 -17.45
CA THR A 585 19.45 -3.09 -16.55
C THR A 585 18.99 -3.24 -15.10
N LEU A 586 19.90 -3.57 -14.18
CA LEU A 586 19.59 -3.76 -12.76
C LEU A 586 19.30 -2.42 -12.07
N LYS A 587 18.13 -2.30 -11.45
CA LYS A 587 17.84 -1.28 -10.45
C LYS A 587 18.07 -1.88 -9.06
N LEU A 588 19.28 -1.69 -8.51
CA LEU A 588 19.63 -2.18 -7.18
C LEU A 588 18.81 -1.46 -6.08
N GLY A 589 18.51 -2.19 -5.01
CA GLY A 589 17.70 -1.78 -3.88
C GLY A 589 18.09 -2.51 -2.59
N LYS A 590 17.15 -2.58 -1.64
CA LYS A 590 17.26 -3.36 -0.41
C LYS A 590 15.92 -4.06 -0.13
N THR A 591 15.96 -5.22 0.53
CA THR A 591 14.77 -5.88 1.07
C THR A 591 14.24 -5.13 2.29
N ALA A 592 13.01 -5.41 2.72
CA ALA A 592 12.44 -4.85 3.95
C ALA A 592 13.27 -5.18 5.22
N ALA A 593 14.06 -6.27 5.18
CA ALA A 593 14.97 -6.69 6.24
C ALA A 593 16.40 -6.09 6.10
N GLY A 594 16.67 -5.27 5.08
CA GLY A 594 17.98 -4.63 4.84
C GLY A 594 18.99 -5.47 4.06
N GLY A 595 18.62 -6.70 3.64
CA GLY A 595 19.39 -7.51 2.70
C GLY A 595 19.43 -6.87 1.30
N ASP A 596 20.36 -7.29 0.45
CA ASP A 596 20.48 -6.74 -0.90
C ASP A 596 19.39 -7.25 -1.85
N SER A 597 18.95 -6.39 -2.77
CA SER A 597 17.94 -6.74 -3.77
C SER A 597 18.09 -5.92 -5.05
N PHE A 598 17.37 -6.32 -6.11
CA PHE A 598 17.18 -5.51 -7.30
C PHE A 598 15.84 -5.81 -7.98
N THR A 599 15.43 -4.95 -8.92
CA THR A 599 14.49 -5.30 -9.99
C THR A 599 15.18 -5.07 -11.35
N TRP A 600 14.71 -5.71 -12.42
CA TRP A 600 15.17 -5.35 -13.76
C TRP A 600 14.40 -4.16 -14.34
N THR A 601 15.04 -3.44 -15.25
CA THR A 601 14.43 -2.39 -16.07
C THR A 601 14.81 -2.60 -17.54
N ASN A 602 13.94 -2.19 -18.47
CA ASN A 602 14.10 -2.41 -19.91
C ASN A 602 14.26 -3.91 -20.31
N VAL A 603 13.56 -4.79 -19.59
CA VAL A 603 13.62 -6.26 -19.73
C VAL A 603 13.32 -6.72 -21.15
N LYS A 604 14.08 -7.72 -21.60
CA LYS A 604 13.80 -8.55 -22.76
C LYS A 604 14.04 -10.01 -22.39
N SER A 605 12.97 -10.73 -22.10
CA SER A 605 13.01 -12.18 -21.84
C SER A 605 12.61 -12.94 -23.10
N GLN A 606 13.27 -14.08 -23.37
CA GLN A 606 12.94 -15.00 -24.45
C GLN A 606 13.16 -16.44 -23.99
N GLY A 607 12.18 -17.32 -24.18
CA GLY A 607 12.27 -18.72 -23.77
C GLY A 607 11.17 -19.12 -22.79
N LEU A 608 11.26 -20.35 -22.26
CA LEU A 608 10.26 -20.97 -21.41
C LEU A 608 10.92 -21.65 -20.20
N ALA A 609 10.16 -21.74 -19.11
CA ALA A 609 10.32 -22.72 -18.04
C ALA A 609 9.16 -23.73 -18.16
N LYS A 610 9.46 -24.95 -18.60
CA LYS A 610 8.50 -26.02 -18.87
C LYS A 610 8.40 -26.94 -17.67
N THR A 611 7.24 -26.96 -17.00
CA THR A 611 7.01 -27.82 -15.83
C THR A 611 6.20 -29.04 -16.24
N THR A 612 6.66 -30.24 -15.87
CA THR A 612 5.93 -31.51 -16.04
C THR A 612 5.83 -32.21 -14.68
N THR A 613 4.62 -32.36 -14.15
CA THR A 613 4.36 -33.06 -12.89
C THR A 613 3.59 -34.34 -13.14
N THR A 614 4.18 -35.49 -12.81
CA THR A 614 3.56 -36.82 -12.88
C THR A 614 3.10 -37.23 -11.48
N ILE A 615 1.82 -37.54 -11.29
CA ILE A 615 1.26 -37.94 -9.98
C ILE A 615 1.04 -39.45 -9.96
N ALA A 616 1.52 -40.13 -8.91
CA ALA A 616 1.38 -41.57 -8.78
C ALA A 616 -0.10 -42.01 -8.76
N GLY A 617 -0.47 -42.92 -9.67
CA GLY A 617 -1.85 -43.40 -9.83
C GLY A 617 -2.70 -42.61 -10.83
N PHE A 618 -2.12 -41.64 -11.55
CA PHE A 618 -2.75 -40.95 -12.69
C PHE A 618 -1.96 -41.25 -13.97
N ASP A 619 -2.66 -41.50 -15.08
CA ASP A 619 -2.04 -41.93 -16.34
C ASP A 619 -1.42 -40.77 -17.17
N ASP A 620 -1.97 -39.56 -17.03
CA ASP A 620 -1.53 -38.37 -17.76
C ASP A 620 -0.73 -37.40 -16.85
N PRO A 621 0.46 -36.91 -17.27
CA PRO A 621 1.19 -35.87 -16.54
C PRO A 621 0.54 -34.49 -16.71
N THR A 622 0.68 -33.64 -15.70
CA THR A 622 0.27 -32.23 -15.77
C THR A 622 1.42 -31.39 -16.33
N GLU A 623 1.21 -30.74 -17.48
CA GLU A 623 2.17 -29.82 -18.10
C GLU A 623 1.79 -28.35 -17.86
N LEU A 624 2.79 -27.51 -17.58
CA LEU A 624 2.66 -26.07 -17.39
C LEU A 624 3.90 -25.35 -17.94
N ASP A 625 3.79 -24.83 -19.17
CA ASP A 625 4.80 -23.97 -19.79
C ASP A 625 4.62 -22.51 -19.33
N ILE A 626 5.63 -21.95 -18.67
CA ILE A 626 5.66 -20.56 -18.19
C ILE A 626 6.67 -19.76 -19.02
N SER A 627 6.30 -18.56 -19.47
CA SER A 627 7.19 -17.68 -20.24
C SER A 627 8.12 -16.89 -19.32
N LEU A 628 9.39 -16.71 -19.71
CA LEU A 628 10.41 -16.09 -18.85
C LEU A 628 10.15 -14.58 -18.59
N ASP A 629 9.29 -13.91 -19.34
CA ASP A 629 8.85 -12.55 -19.01
C ASP A 629 7.93 -12.50 -17.77
N GLN A 630 7.23 -13.60 -17.44
CA GLN A 630 6.33 -13.69 -16.29
C GLN A 630 7.09 -13.96 -14.97
N GLN A 631 8.26 -14.61 -15.03
CA GLN A 631 9.07 -14.92 -13.84
C GLN A 631 10.29 -14.01 -13.66
N TYR A 632 10.78 -13.38 -14.74
CA TYR A 632 11.98 -12.53 -14.76
C TYR A 632 11.67 -11.15 -15.37
N GLY A 633 10.45 -10.66 -15.12
CA GLY A 633 9.95 -9.39 -15.63
C GLY A 633 10.45 -8.16 -14.87
N SER A 634 9.90 -6.98 -15.19
CA SER A 634 10.14 -5.74 -14.43
C SER A 634 9.66 -5.81 -12.99
N ASP A 635 8.65 -6.66 -12.76
CA ASP A 635 7.86 -6.71 -11.54
C ASP A 635 8.40 -7.79 -10.58
N THR A 636 9.34 -8.63 -11.05
CA THR A 636 10.12 -9.56 -10.23
C THR A 636 11.09 -8.78 -9.34
N GLN A 637 10.88 -8.83 -8.03
CA GLN A 637 11.88 -8.39 -7.05
C GLN A 637 12.83 -9.56 -6.76
N VAL A 638 14.12 -9.36 -6.99
CA VAL A 638 15.15 -10.36 -6.70
C VAL A 638 15.89 -9.97 -5.44
N HIS A 639 15.93 -10.86 -4.44
CA HIS A 639 16.80 -10.72 -3.25
C HIS A 639 18.11 -11.44 -3.54
N TYR A 640 19.25 -10.92 -3.07
CA TYR A 640 20.53 -11.56 -3.32
C TYR A 640 21.53 -11.45 -2.16
N THR A 641 22.37 -12.49 -2.04
CA THR A 641 23.54 -12.54 -1.17
C THR A 641 24.75 -12.82 -2.05
N CYS A 642 25.86 -12.11 -1.83
CA CYS A 642 26.95 -12.03 -2.79
C CYS A 642 28.30 -11.80 -2.10
N THR A 643 29.32 -12.50 -2.58
CA THR A 643 30.71 -12.46 -2.08
C THR A 643 31.69 -12.17 -3.23
N ASP A 644 32.99 -12.36 -3.01
CA ASP A 644 33.99 -12.38 -4.08
C ASP A 644 33.81 -13.58 -5.04
N LYS A 645 33.32 -14.72 -4.54
CA LYS A 645 33.26 -16.00 -5.26
C LYS A 645 31.87 -16.53 -5.57
N THR A 646 30.87 -16.23 -4.73
CA THR A 646 29.52 -16.81 -4.77
C THR A 646 28.43 -15.74 -4.91
N LEU A 647 27.37 -16.08 -5.63
CA LEU A 647 26.15 -15.30 -5.76
C LEU A 647 24.94 -16.22 -5.57
N GLN A 648 24.07 -15.88 -4.62
CA GLN A 648 22.78 -16.52 -4.40
C GLN A 648 21.69 -15.50 -4.71
N MET A 649 20.65 -15.88 -5.46
CA MET A 649 19.50 -15.02 -5.75
C MET A 649 18.18 -15.78 -5.58
N SER A 650 17.18 -15.09 -5.04
CA SER A 650 15.80 -15.58 -4.92
C SER A 650 14.83 -14.57 -5.53
N GLY A 651 14.00 -15.01 -6.47
CA GLY A 651 13.02 -14.18 -7.18
C GLY A 651 11.64 -14.22 -6.54
N TYR A 652 11.02 -13.05 -6.41
CA TYR A 652 9.69 -12.86 -5.84
C TYR A 652 8.80 -12.09 -6.83
N VAL A 653 7.63 -12.65 -7.16
CA VAL A 653 6.57 -12.01 -7.95
C VAL A 653 5.35 -11.88 -7.04
N ASP A 654 4.71 -10.71 -7.00
CA ASP A 654 3.63 -10.38 -6.03
C ASP A 654 3.99 -10.72 -4.56
N SER A 655 5.26 -10.49 -4.19
CA SER A 655 5.87 -10.88 -2.91
C SER A 655 5.92 -12.40 -2.60
N LYS A 656 5.55 -13.26 -3.55
CA LYS A 656 5.64 -14.73 -3.43
C LYS A 656 6.95 -15.24 -4.00
N PHE A 657 7.63 -16.09 -3.23
CA PHE A 657 8.81 -16.81 -3.71
C PHE A 657 8.47 -17.63 -4.96
N THR A 658 9.28 -17.48 -6.01
CA THR A 658 9.01 -18.05 -7.36
C THR A 658 10.16 -18.93 -7.84
N TRP A 659 11.41 -18.53 -7.63
CA TRP A 659 12.61 -19.27 -8.03
C TRP A 659 13.81 -18.91 -7.16
N ALA A 660 14.84 -19.77 -7.14
CA ALA A 660 16.12 -19.49 -6.49
C ALA A 660 17.29 -20.20 -7.19
N TYR A 661 18.47 -19.56 -7.17
CA TYR A 661 19.67 -20.00 -7.89
C TYR A 661 20.96 -19.69 -7.12
N THR A 662 22.02 -20.46 -7.41
CA THR A 662 23.37 -20.18 -6.95
C THR A 662 24.37 -20.24 -8.11
N TRP A 663 25.23 -19.22 -8.23
CA TRP A 663 26.33 -19.19 -9.20
C TRP A 663 27.67 -18.92 -8.49
N THR A 664 28.75 -19.30 -9.16
CA THR A 664 30.13 -18.98 -8.80
C THR A 664 30.83 -18.21 -9.90
N ARG A 665 31.90 -17.47 -9.58
CA ARG A 665 32.73 -16.81 -10.62
C ARG A 665 33.64 -17.78 -11.36
N GLU A 666 34.11 -18.81 -10.66
CA GLU A 666 34.99 -19.84 -11.23
C GLU A 666 34.15 -20.78 -12.11
N ILE A 667 34.65 -21.13 -13.30
CA ILE A 667 34.00 -22.17 -14.11
C ILE A 667 34.37 -23.52 -13.48
N VAL A 668 33.46 -24.06 -12.67
CA VAL A 668 33.53 -25.45 -12.22
C VAL A 668 33.28 -26.33 -13.46
N ALA A 669 34.25 -27.19 -13.78
CA ALA A 669 34.34 -27.93 -15.04
C ALA A 669 34.08 -29.44 -14.87
#